data_AF-A0A9D6RUH2-F1
#
_entry.id   AF-A0A9D6RUH2-F1
#
_cell.length_a   1.000
_cell.length_b   1.000
_cell.length_c   1.000
_cell.angle_alpha   90.00
_cell.angle_beta   90.00
_cell.angle_gamma   90.00
#
_symmetry.space_group_name_H-M   'P 1'
#
loop_
_entity.id
_entity.type
_entity.pdbx_description
1 polymer ?
#
loop_
_entity_poly.entity_id
_entity_poly.type
_entity_poly.pdbx_seq_one_letter_code
_entity_poly.pdbx_strand_id
1 'polypeptide(L)'
;MRRILLWIVAAVVLLGGISWTLLQPRYSGPGPQVGAEVVRDDWGVAYLFAENSWDLYFAQGYASAQDRIWQMDLWRRQGTGRLAEIEGRGKAVMDYRLRALRLEEVATALFAQLPPEQQEALEAYAAGVNWYLRQHHLPREFQLLHYRPQPWRPTDSLVVWRAMALMLSNLFDDSPGSLPSPIPSIGSNAWAVAPTRSATGRALLANDPHLPLTQPGPLWEVALNLGEEGAQGFALPGVPGLVIGRNRHLAWGLTAFEGDVADQFFCRWGQEQRRYRTDHGLGTIDAQRPIVWVRLWGPLRVPVFWQAVEYTEFGPVLERTRRGVRSLRWAGAQALPDERLVTVEVWRATSVAQLQEAAGGLGVPDMNIIAADDSGNIAHLVRGRFPRRQRFDTPRDCEDPKLGWQGFVDPSELPTVINPPGGFVASANGAPPVSTGVYLGRGWPYARQERISELLAANSQHSLNSFGAIQADVLVPGAQEQVRDLLASVDTSRLDSTALQALELLRAWDQRATADSIGTSLFQVWSSYGRGLGGLTQTLGFLRQRLGPDPATWRWDRLHAAVLPHELARLDPALSVGPLPRQGDGHTVDPGPGQADLSAPVPFRQDFGAVLRLLAEVGGDARAVLAVGETGDPSSPHYADQGTMWAQNQYRTLAPLGSRPNGGVTVLRP
;
A
#
# COMPACT_ATOMS: atom_id res chain seq x y z
N MET A 1 -28.91 -42.14 20.77
CA MET A 1 -28.05 -40.94 20.57
C MET A 1 -27.20 -40.98 19.29
N ARG A 2 -26.29 -41.96 19.08
CA ARG A 2 -25.43 -42.01 17.87
C ARG A 2 -26.16 -41.93 16.52
N ARG A 3 -27.29 -42.63 16.36
CA ARG A 3 -28.11 -42.56 15.13
C ARG A 3 -28.73 -41.18 14.89
N ILE A 4 -29.22 -40.52 15.95
CA ILE A 4 -29.80 -39.16 15.86
C ILE A 4 -28.70 -38.16 15.49
N LEU A 5 -27.52 -38.28 16.07
CA LEU A 5 -26.36 -37.44 15.72
C LEU A 5 -25.94 -37.62 14.26
N LEU A 6 -25.93 -38.87 13.75
CA LEU A 6 -25.66 -39.15 12.33
C LEU A 6 -26.71 -38.53 11.40
N TRP A 7 -28.00 -38.59 11.76
CA TRP A 7 -29.07 -37.96 10.98
C TRP A 7 -28.99 -36.43 11.02
N ILE A 8 -28.62 -35.82 12.15
CA ILE A 8 -28.40 -34.38 12.26
C ILE A 8 -27.20 -33.96 11.40
N VAL A 9 -26.08 -34.69 11.47
CA VAL A 9 -24.90 -34.42 10.64
C VAL A 9 -25.24 -34.58 9.15
N ALA A 10 -25.94 -35.65 8.77
CA ALA A 10 -26.37 -35.86 7.39
C ALA A 10 -27.32 -34.75 6.90
N ALA A 11 -28.27 -34.32 7.74
CA ALA A 11 -29.18 -33.22 7.42
C ALA A 11 -28.44 -31.88 7.31
N VAL A 12 -27.47 -31.59 8.18
CA VAL A 12 -26.63 -30.37 8.10
C VAL A 12 -25.75 -30.39 6.85
N VAL A 13 -25.21 -31.56 6.46
CA VAL A 13 -24.44 -31.71 5.23
C VAL A 13 -25.31 -31.57 3.99
N LEU A 14 -26.52 -32.17 3.97
CA LEU A 14 -27.49 -32.05 2.88
C LEU A 14 -28.01 -30.62 2.73
N LEU A 15 -28.44 -29.99 3.84
CA LEU A 15 -28.89 -28.61 3.86
C LEU A 15 -27.74 -27.66 3.50
N GLY A 16 -26.52 -27.94 3.96
CA GLY A 16 -25.31 -27.21 3.58
C GLY A 16 -25.00 -27.34 2.09
N GLY A 17 -25.17 -28.53 1.50
CA GLY A 17 -24.96 -28.78 0.07
C GLY A 17 -26.04 -28.17 -0.84
N ILE A 18 -27.30 -28.18 -0.42
CA ILE A 18 -28.42 -27.54 -1.13
C ILE A 18 -28.33 -26.01 -1.02
N SER A 19 -28.01 -25.50 0.17
CA SER A 19 -27.74 -24.08 0.40
C SER A 19 -26.55 -23.61 -0.43
N TRP A 20 -25.49 -24.43 -0.52
CA TRP A 20 -24.34 -24.15 -1.37
C TRP A 20 -24.71 -23.98 -2.84
N THR A 21 -25.49 -24.89 -3.44
CA THR A 21 -25.86 -24.79 -4.86
C THR A 21 -26.87 -23.68 -5.14
N LEU A 22 -27.84 -23.45 -4.26
CA LEU A 22 -28.88 -22.43 -4.44
C LEU A 22 -28.40 -21.00 -4.16
N LEU A 23 -27.41 -20.81 -3.28
CA LEU A 23 -26.86 -19.50 -2.92
C LEU A 23 -25.65 -19.08 -3.76
N GLN A 24 -25.27 -19.84 -4.80
CA GLN A 24 -24.20 -19.41 -5.68
C GLN A 24 -24.60 -18.14 -6.43
N PRO A 25 -23.71 -17.12 -6.49
CA PRO A 25 -23.93 -15.97 -7.34
C PRO A 25 -24.12 -16.42 -8.80
N ARG A 26 -25.16 -15.90 -9.46
CA ARG A 26 -25.33 -16.06 -10.90
C ARG A 26 -24.74 -14.85 -11.60
N TYR A 27 -23.85 -15.11 -12.54
CA TYR A 27 -23.28 -14.08 -13.39
C TYR A 27 -24.12 -14.03 -14.69
N SER A 28 -24.96 -13.01 -14.83
CA SER A 28 -25.85 -12.83 -15.98
C SER A 28 -25.73 -11.42 -16.56
N GLY A 29 -25.90 -11.28 -17.87
CA GLY A 29 -25.84 -10.01 -18.60
C GLY A 29 -25.57 -10.25 -20.08
N PRO A 30 -25.79 -9.24 -20.94
CA PRO A 30 -25.50 -9.38 -22.38
C PRO A 30 -24.01 -9.72 -22.62
N GLY A 31 -23.74 -10.28 -23.81
CA GLY A 31 -22.37 -10.46 -24.33
C GLY A 31 -21.70 -9.09 -24.56
N PRO A 32 -20.36 -9.04 -24.55
CA PRO A 32 -19.66 -7.77 -24.53
C PRO A 32 -19.65 -7.15 -25.94
N GLN A 33 -20.45 -6.11 -26.19
CA GLN A 33 -20.35 -5.33 -27.43
C GLN A 33 -19.10 -4.41 -27.42
N VAL A 34 -17.91 -5.00 -27.24
CA VAL A 34 -16.65 -4.27 -27.04
C VAL A 34 -15.67 -4.57 -28.17
N GLY A 35 -14.83 -3.60 -28.54
CA GLY A 35 -13.70 -3.78 -29.45
C GLY A 35 -12.37 -3.51 -28.77
N ALA A 36 -11.79 -4.53 -28.12
CA ALA A 36 -10.50 -4.40 -27.45
C ALA A 36 -9.60 -5.63 -27.59
N GLU A 37 -8.29 -5.43 -27.40
CA GLU A 37 -7.30 -6.51 -27.38
C GLU A 37 -6.48 -6.44 -26.08
N VAL A 38 -6.25 -7.61 -25.47
CA VAL A 38 -5.32 -7.79 -24.36
C VAL A 38 -4.14 -8.60 -24.88
N VAL A 39 -2.99 -7.95 -25.05
CA VAL A 39 -1.74 -8.56 -25.47
C VAL A 39 -0.84 -8.71 -24.26
N ARG A 40 -0.22 -9.87 -24.04
CA ARG A 40 0.72 -10.08 -22.92
C ARG A 40 2.16 -10.18 -23.40
N ASP A 41 3.10 -9.66 -22.62
CA ASP A 41 4.54 -9.86 -22.84
C ASP A 41 5.07 -11.09 -22.10
N ASP A 42 6.39 -11.33 -22.19
CA ASP A 42 7.08 -12.47 -21.57
C ASP A 42 7.07 -12.44 -20.03
N TRP A 43 6.65 -11.34 -19.41
CA TRP A 43 6.49 -11.20 -17.95
C TRP A 43 5.02 -11.28 -17.53
N GLY A 44 4.13 -11.55 -18.47
CA GLY A 44 2.70 -11.58 -18.26
C GLY A 44 2.07 -10.18 -18.16
N VAL A 45 2.78 -9.08 -18.41
CA VAL A 45 2.21 -7.73 -18.33
C VAL A 45 1.14 -7.55 -19.40
N ALA A 46 -0.02 -7.00 -19.04
CA ALA A 46 -1.12 -6.78 -19.97
C ALA A 46 -1.00 -5.43 -20.69
N TYR A 47 -1.03 -5.46 -22.03
CA TYR A 47 -1.07 -4.31 -22.92
C TYR A 47 -2.46 -4.26 -23.56
N LEU A 48 -3.23 -3.25 -23.20
CA LEU A 48 -4.63 -3.09 -23.56
C LEU A 48 -4.73 -2.14 -24.74
N PHE A 49 -5.44 -2.54 -25.80
CA PHE A 49 -5.67 -1.72 -26.99
C PHE A 49 -7.17 -1.56 -27.22
N ALA A 50 -7.62 -0.31 -27.37
CA ALA A 50 -9.00 0.04 -27.67
C ALA A 50 -9.08 1.38 -28.43
N GLU A 51 -10.21 1.65 -29.09
CA GLU A 51 -10.47 2.90 -29.82
C GLU A 51 -11.34 3.90 -29.02
N ASN A 52 -11.90 3.46 -27.88
CA ASN A 52 -12.70 4.31 -26.99
C ASN A 52 -12.47 3.94 -25.50
N SER A 53 -12.81 4.86 -24.61
CA SER A 53 -12.57 4.71 -23.16
C SER A 53 -13.34 3.54 -22.55
N TRP A 54 -14.58 3.27 -23.00
CA TRP A 54 -15.38 2.16 -22.49
C TRP A 54 -14.68 0.82 -22.73
N ASP A 55 -14.27 0.56 -23.97
CA ASP A 55 -13.59 -0.67 -24.36
C ASP A 55 -12.25 -0.84 -23.64
N LEU A 56 -11.51 0.26 -23.46
CA LEU A 56 -10.24 0.26 -22.71
C LEU A 56 -10.44 -0.16 -21.25
N TYR A 57 -11.36 0.49 -20.53
CA TYR A 57 -11.58 0.19 -19.12
C TYR A 57 -12.28 -1.16 -18.92
N PHE A 58 -13.10 -1.60 -19.87
CA PHE A 58 -13.60 -2.98 -19.92
C PHE A 58 -12.44 -3.99 -20.03
N ALA A 59 -11.50 -3.77 -20.96
CA ALA A 59 -10.33 -4.64 -21.10
C ALA A 59 -9.46 -4.62 -19.84
N GLN A 60 -9.33 -3.47 -19.17
CA GLN A 60 -8.59 -3.36 -17.92
C GLN A 60 -9.25 -4.15 -16.79
N GLY A 61 -10.57 -4.06 -16.65
CA GLY A 61 -11.34 -4.87 -15.70
C GLY A 61 -11.21 -6.37 -15.97
N TYR A 62 -11.25 -6.77 -17.24
CA TYR A 62 -11.05 -8.16 -17.64
C TYR A 62 -9.65 -8.67 -17.29
N ALA A 63 -8.60 -7.93 -17.68
CA ALA A 63 -7.21 -8.31 -17.42
C ALA A 63 -6.87 -8.32 -15.92
N SER A 64 -7.36 -7.32 -15.17
CA SER A 64 -7.19 -7.30 -13.71
C SER A 64 -7.90 -8.48 -13.04
N ALA A 65 -9.07 -8.90 -13.51
CA ALA A 65 -9.74 -10.09 -12.99
C ALA A 65 -8.96 -11.37 -13.35
N GLN A 66 -8.41 -11.45 -14.57
CA GLN A 66 -7.56 -12.56 -14.98
C GLN A 66 -6.39 -12.75 -14.03
N ASP A 67 -5.75 -11.66 -13.60
CA ASP A 67 -4.54 -11.75 -12.79
C ASP A 67 -4.83 -11.75 -11.29
N ARG A 68 -5.85 -11.01 -10.82
CA ARG A 68 -5.97 -10.58 -9.42
C ARG A 68 -7.36 -10.76 -8.80
N ILE A 69 -8.29 -11.49 -9.42
CA ILE A 69 -9.69 -11.54 -8.97
C ILE A 69 -9.89 -11.94 -7.49
N TRP A 70 -9.06 -12.85 -6.96
CA TRP A 70 -9.15 -13.22 -5.55
C TRP A 70 -8.69 -12.09 -4.62
N GLN A 71 -7.54 -11.46 -4.92
CA GLN A 71 -7.03 -10.27 -4.22
C GLN A 71 -8.04 -9.12 -4.25
N MET A 72 -8.68 -8.88 -5.40
CA MET A 72 -9.74 -7.86 -5.54
C MET A 72 -10.94 -8.15 -4.63
N ASP A 73 -11.43 -9.41 -4.60
CA ASP A 73 -12.52 -9.81 -3.71
C ASP A 73 -12.14 -9.68 -2.22
N LEU A 74 -10.91 -10.05 -1.88
CA LEU A 74 -10.36 -9.89 -0.53
C LEU A 74 -10.38 -8.42 -0.08
N TRP A 75 -9.90 -7.50 -0.93
CA TRP A 75 -9.82 -6.08 -0.58
C TRP A 75 -11.18 -5.39 -0.48
N ARG A 76 -12.13 -5.67 -1.38
CA ARG A 76 -13.49 -5.13 -1.20
C ARG A 76 -14.14 -5.66 0.08
N ARG A 77 -13.85 -6.90 0.48
CA ARG A 77 -14.33 -7.48 1.74
C ARG A 77 -13.66 -6.85 2.94
N GLN A 78 -12.38 -6.55 2.86
CA GLN A 78 -11.68 -5.79 3.89
C GLN A 78 -12.34 -4.43 4.06
N GLY A 79 -12.47 -3.64 3.00
CA GLY A 79 -13.10 -2.31 3.05
C GLY A 79 -14.57 -2.32 3.53
N THR A 80 -15.34 -3.36 3.22
CA THR A 80 -16.73 -3.51 3.68
C THR A 80 -16.89 -4.23 5.03
N GLY A 81 -15.79 -4.69 5.64
CA GLY A 81 -15.81 -5.50 6.86
C GLY A 81 -16.57 -6.82 6.71
N ARG A 82 -16.16 -7.63 5.73
CA ARG A 82 -16.78 -8.91 5.34
C ARG A 82 -15.77 -10.05 5.17
N LEU A 83 -14.58 -9.96 5.77
CA LEU A 83 -13.56 -11.01 5.72
C LEU A 83 -13.96 -12.25 6.54
N ALA A 84 -14.68 -12.07 7.65
CA ALA A 84 -15.14 -13.19 8.48
C ALA A 84 -16.09 -14.14 7.75
N GLU A 85 -16.73 -13.67 6.67
CA GLU A 85 -17.57 -14.49 5.78
C GLU A 85 -16.79 -15.59 5.05
N ILE A 86 -15.48 -15.39 4.86
CA ILE A 86 -14.61 -16.30 4.10
C ILE A 86 -13.48 -16.86 4.98
N GLU A 87 -13.05 -16.15 6.00
CA GLU A 87 -11.94 -16.57 6.86
C GLU A 87 -12.36 -17.04 8.25
N GLY A 88 -13.59 -16.74 8.67
CA GLY A 88 -14.15 -17.17 9.94
C GLY A 88 -13.89 -16.21 11.10
N ARG A 89 -14.05 -16.71 12.33
CA ARG A 89 -14.18 -15.89 13.55
C ARG A 89 -13.01 -14.94 13.81
N GLY A 90 -11.79 -15.31 13.40
CA GLY A 90 -10.59 -14.49 13.61
C GLY A 90 -10.65 -13.09 13.00
N LYS A 91 -11.48 -12.89 11.96
CA LYS A 91 -11.64 -11.59 11.30
C LYS A 91 -12.87 -10.79 11.79
N ALA A 92 -13.74 -11.38 12.62
CA ALA A 92 -15.02 -10.76 12.98
C ALA A 92 -14.88 -9.41 13.73
N VAL A 93 -13.86 -9.27 14.57
CA VAL A 93 -13.58 -8.01 15.29
C VAL A 93 -13.13 -6.92 14.32
N MET A 94 -12.27 -7.28 13.36
CA MET A 94 -11.81 -6.34 12.34
C MET A 94 -12.96 -5.92 11.43
N ASP A 95 -13.77 -6.88 10.97
CA ASP A 95 -14.98 -6.63 10.18
C ASP A 95 -15.92 -5.66 10.87
N TYR A 96 -16.15 -5.87 12.17
CA TYR A 96 -16.98 -5.00 12.98
C TYR A 96 -16.45 -3.55 13.02
N ARG A 97 -15.14 -3.38 13.20
CA ARG A 97 -14.48 -2.07 13.21
C ARG A 97 -14.54 -1.38 11.85
N LEU A 98 -14.27 -2.10 10.75
CA LEU A 98 -14.27 -1.53 9.40
C LEU A 98 -15.68 -1.12 8.95
N ARG A 99 -16.72 -1.83 9.38
CA ARG A 99 -18.12 -1.41 9.15
C ARG A 99 -18.46 -0.08 9.80
N ALA A 100 -17.78 0.30 10.89
CA ALA A 100 -17.98 1.58 11.54
C ALA A 100 -17.57 2.78 10.66
N LEU A 101 -16.79 2.55 9.61
CA LEU A 101 -16.41 3.59 8.65
C LEU A 101 -17.41 3.74 7.50
N ARG A 102 -18.39 2.82 7.38
CA ARG A 102 -19.46 2.84 6.36
C ARG A 102 -18.96 3.07 4.92
N LEU A 103 -17.81 2.48 4.57
CA LEU A 103 -17.16 2.74 3.28
C LEU A 103 -17.99 2.38 2.05
N GLU A 104 -18.89 1.39 2.16
CA GLU A 104 -19.83 1.06 1.08
C GLU A 104 -20.83 2.19 0.79
N GLU A 105 -21.30 2.86 1.83
CA GLU A 105 -22.22 3.99 1.71
C GLU A 105 -21.49 5.23 1.20
N VAL A 106 -20.27 5.47 1.70
CA VAL A 106 -19.38 6.52 1.20
C VAL A 106 -19.10 6.33 -0.29
N ALA A 107 -18.76 5.10 -0.71
CA ALA A 107 -18.52 4.78 -2.12
C ALA A 107 -19.76 5.00 -2.99
N THR A 108 -20.95 4.69 -2.49
CA THR A 108 -22.22 4.90 -3.21
C THR A 108 -22.52 6.39 -3.38
N ALA A 109 -22.36 7.18 -2.31
CA ALA A 109 -22.55 8.63 -2.36
C ALA A 109 -21.50 9.30 -3.28
N LEU A 110 -20.25 8.86 -3.20
CA LEU A 110 -19.17 9.36 -4.06
C LEU A 110 -19.44 9.06 -5.54
N PHE A 111 -19.81 7.83 -5.89
CA PHE A 111 -20.10 7.46 -7.27
C PHE A 111 -21.15 8.37 -7.91
N ALA A 112 -22.22 8.70 -7.17
CA ALA A 112 -23.31 9.53 -7.66
C ALA A 112 -22.91 10.99 -7.99
N GLN A 113 -21.81 11.50 -7.43
CA GLN A 113 -21.30 12.85 -7.68
C GLN A 113 -20.07 12.90 -8.59
N LEU A 114 -19.48 11.75 -8.96
CA LEU A 114 -18.33 11.73 -9.86
C LEU A 114 -18.71 12.27 -11.25
N PRO A 115 -17.77 12.86 -12.01
CA PRO A 115 -18.00 13.21 -13.41
C PRO A 115 -18.50 12.01 -14.23
N PRO A 116 -19.40 12.19 -15.22
CA PRO A 116 -19.97 11.10 -16.00
C PRO A 116 -18.94 10.17 -16.64
N GLU A 117 -17.82 10.71 -17.13
CA GLU A 117 -16.72 9.94 -17.71
C GLU A 117 -16.04 8.98 -16.71
N GLN A 118 -15.99 9.34 -15.42
CA GLN A 118 -15.42 8.50 -14.38
C GLN A 118 -16.42 7.43 -13.91
N GLN A 119 -17.72 7.77 -13.89
CA GLN A 119 -18.78 6.78 -13.68
C GLN A 119 -18.73 5.72 -14.78
N GLU A 120 -18.62 6.15 -16.05
CA GLU A 120 -18.47 5.28 -17.21
C GLU A 120 -17.24 4.37 -17.11
N ALA A 121 -16.08 4.92 -16.71
CA ALA A 121 -14.86 4.11 -16.52
C ALA A 121 -15.04 3.02 -15.46
N LEU A 122 -15.70 3.33 -14.33
CA LEU A 122 -15.99 2.38 -13.26
C LEU A 122 -17.00 1.30 -13.69
N GLU A 123 -18.01 1.69 -14.47
CA GLU A 123 -19.00 0.78 -15.05
C GLU A 123 -18.39 -0.19 -16.06
N ALA A 124 -17.60 0.34 -17.00
CA ALA A 124 -16.87 -0.44 -17.99
C ALA A 124 -15.92 -1.44 -17.30
N TYR A 125 -15.13 -0.98 -16.32
CA TYR A 125 -14.25 -1.83 -15.54
C TYR A 125 -15.01 -2.96 -14.85
N ALA A 126 -16.11 -2.64 -14.15
CA ALA A 126 -16.95 -3.65 -13.50
C ALA A 126 -17.54 -4.65 -14.50
N ALA A 127 -17.96 -4.19 -15.69
CA ALA A 127 -18.45 -5.05 -16.75
C ALA A 127 -17.37 -6.04 -17.24
N GLY A 128 -16.13 -5.58 -17.40
CA GLY A 128 -14.98 -6.42 -17.75
C GLY A 128 -14.68 -7.51 -16.72
N VAL A 129 -14.63 -7.13 -15.44
CA VAL A 129 -14.45 -8.08 -14.32
C VAL A 129 -15.54 -9.14 -14.32
N ASN A 130 -16.80 -8.71 -14.47
CA ASN A 130 -17.94 -9.61 -14.48
C ASN A 130 -17.99 -10.50 -15.72
N TRP A 131 -17.45 -10.04 -16.86
CA TRP A 131 -17.30 -10.88 -18.05
C TRP A 131 -16.30 -12.00 -17.81
N TYR A 132 -15.15 -11.69 -17.21
CA TYR A 132 -14.17 -12.69 -16.83
C TYR A 132 -14.78 -13.77 -15.92
N LEU A 133 -15.50 -13.36 -14.86
CA LEU A 133 -16.17 -14.26 -13.92
C LEU A 133 -17.23 -15.19 -14.57
N ARG A 134 -17.82 -14.80 -15.71
CA ARG A 134 -18.78 -15.63 -16.45
C ARG A 134 -18.11 -16.78 -17.19
N GLN A 135 -16.94 -16.53 -17.76
CA GLN A 135 -16.32 -17.40 -18.76
C GLN A 135 -15.27 -18.35 -18.16
N HIS A 136 -14.71 -17.98 -17.00
CA HIS A 136 -13.52 -18.66 -16.47
C HIS A 136 -13.76 -19.40 -15.17
N HIS A 137 -12.92 -20.40 -14.92
CA HIS A 137 -12.88 -21.07 -13.63
C HIS A 137 -12.23 -20.17 -12.58
N LEU A 138 -12.67 -20.32 -11.34
CA LEU A 138 -12.13 -19.54 -10.23
C LEU A 138 -10.76 -20.09 -9.78
N PRO A 139 -9.81 -19.22 -9.44
CA PRO A 139 -8.48 -19.62 -9.00
C PRO A 139 -8.52 -20.38 -7.67
N ARG A 140 -7.38 -20.99 -7.32
CA ARG A 140 -7.22 -21.99 -6.25
C ARG A 140 -7.70 -21.49 -4.89
N GLU A 141 -7.56 -20.20 -4.61
CA GLU A 141 -7.93 -19.56 -3.36
C GLU A 141 -9.43 -19.66 -3.07
N PHE A 142 -10.28 -19.49 -4.08
CA PHE A 142 -11.74 -19.69 -3.94
C PHE A 142 -12.09 -21.16 -3.66
N GLN A 143 -11.30 -22.09 -4.22
CA GLN A 143 -11.47 -23.53 -3.98
C GLN A 143 -11.06 -23.91 -2.56
N LEU A 144 -9.93 -23.41 -2.06
CA LEU A 144 -9.44 -23.61 -0.70
C LEU A 144 -10.40 -23.05 0.36
N LEU A 145 -11.03 -21.92 0.06
CA LEU A 145 -11.97 -21.26 0.97
C LEU A 145 -13.43 -21.72 0.79
N HIS A 146 -13.71 -22.53 -0.24
CA HIS A 146 -15.04 -23.00 -0.59
C HIS A 146 -16.07 -21.85 -0.70
N TYR A 147 -15.80 -20.85 -1.55
CA TYR A 147 -16.77 -19.80 -1.86
C TYR A 147 -16.65 -19.28 -3.30
N ARG A 148 -17.67 -18.56 -3.77
CA ARG A 148 -17.63 -17.80 -5.02
C ARG A 148 -17.78 -16.30 -4.75
N PRO A 149 -17.07 -15.43 -5.50
CA PRO A 149 -17.20 -13.99 -5.34
C PRO A 149 -18.55 -13.50 -5.90
N GLN A 150 -19.12 -12.47 -5.29
CA GLN A 150 -20.26 -11.76 -5.87
C GLN A 150 -19.83 -11.00 -7.15
N PRO A 151 -20.76 -10.65 -8.06
CA PRO A 151 -20.44 -9.74 -9.15
C PRO A 151 -19.75 -8.47 -8.63
N TRP A 152 -18.80 -7.94 -9.40
CA TRP A 152 -18.14 -6.67 -9.12
C TRP A 152 -19.07 -5.50 -9.44
N ARG A 153 -19.22 -4.57 -8.51
CA ARG A 153 -19.98 -3.33 -8.73
C ARG A 153 -19.02 -2.16 -8.99
N PRO A 154 -19.44 -1.11 -9.71
CA PRO A 154 -18.63 0.12 -9.87
C PRO A 154 -18.15 0.69 -8.52
N THR A 155 -19.02 0.66 -7.51
CA THR A 155 -18.71 1.12 -6.15
C THR A 155 -17.72 0.24 -5.41
N ASP A 156 -17.53 -1.03 -5.78
CA ASP A 156 -16.53 -1.90 -5.14
C ASP A 156 -15.11 -1.38 -5.41
N SER A 157 -14.86 -0.78 -6.58
CA SER A 157 -13.59 -0.10 -6.90
C SER A 157 -13.32 1.08 -5.98
N LEU A 158 -14.36 1.89 -5.69
CA LEU A 158 -14.23 3.01 -4.76
C LEU A 158 -14.03 2.54 -3.31
N VAL A 159 -14.63 1.41 -2.92
CA VAL A 159 -14.36 0.78 -1.61
C VAL A 159 -12.89 0.36 -1.51
N VAL A 160 -12.34 -0.27 -2.55
CA VAL A 160 -10.90 -0.64 -2.58
C VAL A 160 -10.02 0.60 -2.48
N TRP A 161 -10.34 1.65 -3.23
CA TRP A 161 -9.63 2.94 -3.16
C TRP A 161 -9.64 3.54 -1.74
N ARG A 162 -10.79 3.56 -1.07
CA ARG A 162 -10.90 4.05 0.32
C ARG A 162 -10.21 3.14 1.33
N ALA A 163 -10.24 1.82 1.13
CA ALA A 163 -9.52 0.89 1.99
C ALA A 163 -8.00 1.08 1.88
N MET A 164 -7.49 1.34 0.67
CA MET A 164 -6.10 1.74 0.47
C MET A 164 -5.81 3.08 1.15
N ALA A 165 -6.71 4.05 1.07
CA ALA A 165 -6.56 5.31 1.78
C ALA A 165 -6.48 5.12 3.31
N LEU A 166 -7.28 4.22 3.87
CA LEU A 166 -7.24 3.87 5.29
C LEU A 166 -5.88 3.26 5.66
N MET A 167 -5.38 2.34 4.83
CA MET A 167 -4.09 1.67 5.04
C MET A 167 -2.91 2.65 5.04
N LEU A 168 -2.97 3.68 4.19
CA LEU A 168 -1.92 4.68 4.04
C LEU A 168 -2.05 5.85 5.02
N SER A 169 -3.09 5.86 5.84
CA SER A 169 -3.36 6.94 6.80
C SER A 169 -2.84 6.57 8.19
N ASN A 170 -2.22 7.53 8.88
CA ASN A 170 -1.69 7.36 10.25
C ASN A 170 -2.79 7.36 11.34
N LEU A 171 -4.02 6.93 11.02
CA LEU A 171 -5.16 6.94 11.95
C LEU A 171 -4.99 6.02 13.17
N PHE A 172 -4.04 5.09 13.09
CA PHE A 172 -3.82 4.02 14.06
C PHE A 172 -2.45 4.10 14.73
N ASP A 173 -1.74 5.23 14.64
CA ASP A 173 -0.49 5.42 15.38
C ASP A 173 -0.68 5.21 16.90
N ASP A 174 0.35 4.78 17.62
CA ASP A 174 0.35 4.19 18.98
C ASP A 174 0.00 5.18 20.12
N SER A 175 -0.76 6.23 19.82
CA SER A 175 -1.35 7.15 20.80
C SER A 175 -2.31 6.42 21.75
N PRO A 176 -2.32 6.72 23.07
CA PRO A 176 -3.25 6.10 24.01
C PRO A 176 -4.72 6.30 23.58
N GLY A 177 -5.40 5.21 23.22
CA GLY A 177 -6.80 5.22 22.77
C GLY A 177 -7.00 5.12 21.24
N SER A 178 -5.93 4.99 20.46
CA SER A 178 -6.00 4.50 19.08
C SER A 178 -6.10 2.96 19.06
N LEU A 179 -6.55 2.38 17.94
CA LEU A 179 -6.28 0.97 17.67
C LEU A 179 -4.79 0.87 17.32
N PRO A 180 -4.03 -0.10 17.85
CA PRO A 180 -2.61 -0.24 17.50
C PRO A 180 -2.46 -0.43 15.98
N SER A 181 -1.56 0.34 15.36
CA SER A 181 -1.21 0.18 13.96
C SER A 181 -0.48 -1.16 13.79
N PRO A 182 -0.98 -2.08 12.95
CA PRO A 182 -0.22 -3.28 12.62
C PRO A 182 0.90 -3.00 11.60
N ILE A 183 1.05 -1.76 11.13
CA ILE A 183 2.01 -1.38 10.08
C ILE A 183 3.14 -0.57 10.73
N PRO A 184 4.38 -1.08 10.78
CA PRO A 184 5.54 -0.27 11.16
C PRO A 184 5.65 0.92 10.21
N SER A 185 5.86 2.14 10.74
CA SER A 185 6.10 3.34 9.92
C SER A 185 7.37 3.14 9.10
N ILE A 186 7.20 2.82 7.81
CA ILE A 186 8.21 2.99 6.76
C ILE A 186 7.45 3.33 5.48
N GLY A 187 7.89 4.37 4.77
CA GLY A 187 7.16 4.88 3.62
C GLY A 187 7.98 4.87 2.34
N SER A 188 7.48 5.50 1.28
CA SER A 188 7.88 5.30 -0.12
C SER A 188 8.98 6.26 -0.59
N ASN A 189 9.71 5.94 -1.66
CA ASN A 189 10.64 6.89 -2.29
C ASN A 189 10.18 7.31 -3.69
N ALA A 190 10.40 8.57 -4.04
CA ALA A 190 10.31 9.06 -5.41
C ALA A 190 11.22 10.28 -5.63
N TRP A 191 11.82 10.41 -6.80
CA TRP A 191 12.58 11.61 -7.17
C TRP A 191 12.60 11.83 -8.68
N ALA A 192 12.88 13.06 -9.08
CA ALA A 192 13.08 13.43 -10.47
C ALA A 192 14.24 14.42 -10.63
N VAL A 193 14.90 14.38 -11.79
CA VAL A 193 15.95 15.33 -12.17
C VAL A 193 15.63 15.99 -13.50
N ALA A 194 15.95 17.27 -13.61
CA ALA A 194 15.77 18.05 -14.82
C ALA A 194 16.74 17.57 -15.93
N PRO A 195 16.46 17.89 -17.21
CA PRO A 195 17.33 17.58 -18.34
C PRO A 195 18.81 17.95 -18.15
N THR A 196 19.06 19.07 -17.48
CA THR A 196 20.42 19.60 -17.22
C THR A 196 21.24 18.74 -16.25
N ARG A 197 20.62 17.80 -15.56
CA ARG A 197 21.25 16.81 -14.68
C ARG A 197 21.12 15.39 -15.21
N SER A 198 20.72 15.22 -16.46
CA SER A 198 20.51 13.91 -17.09
C SER A 198 21.57 13.67 -18.18
N ALA A 199 22.11 12.46 -18.20
CA ALA A 199 23.10 12.02 -19.18
C ALA A 199 22.57 12.04 -20.62
N THR A 200 21.26 11.96 -20.81
CA THR A 200 20.60 11.94 -22.12
C THR A 200 19.98 13.27 -22.52
N GLY A 201 19.98 14.26 -21.61
CA GLY A 201 19.27 15.52 -21.82
C GLY A 201 17.73 15.40 -21.74
N ARG A 202 17.20 14.28 -21.23
CA ARG A 202 15.77 14.11 -20.95
C ARG A 202 15.56 14.00 -19.44
N ALA A 203 14.44 14.52 -18.93
CA ALA A 203 14.13 14.40 -17.51
C ALA A 203 13.99 12.92 -17.11
N LEU A 204 14.44 12.59 -15.89
CA LEU A 204 14.38 11.23 -15.35
C LEU A 204 13.53 11.22 -14.08
N LEU A 205 12.84 10.10 -13.83
CA LEU A 205 12.07 9.84 -12.63
C LEU A 205 12.38 8.45 -12.07
N ALA A 206 12.41 8.33 -10.75
CA ALA A 206 12.37 7.05 -10.04
C ALA A 206 11.22 7.03 -9.04
N ASN A 207 10.64 5.85 -8.84
CA ASN A 207 9.67 5.61 -7.77
C ASN A 207 9.73 4.15 -7.31
N ASP A 208 9.71 3.94 -6.01
CA ASP A 208 9.62 2.64 -5.36
C ASP A 208 8.74 2.78 -4.12
N PRO A 209 7.42 2.56 -4.24
CA PRO A 209 6.50 2.64 -3.12
C PRO A 209 6.79 1.52 -2.13
N HIS A 210 6.86 1.85 -0.85
CA HIS A 210 7.12 0.88 0.21
C HIS A 210 5.82 0.56 0.94
N LEU A 211 5.41 -0.70 0.86
CA LEU A 211 4.15 -1.23 1.38
C LEU A 211 4.45 -2.61 2.01
N PRO A 212 3.47 -3.23 2.71
CA PRO A 212 3.60 -4.62 3.12
C PRO A 212 3.89 -5.49 1.91
N LEU A 213 4.93 -6.30 2.02
CA LEU A 213 5.30 -7.28 1.01
C LEU A 213 4.31 -8.45 1.12
N THR A 214 3.52 -8.67 0.08
CA THR A 214 2.52 -9.75 0.04
C THR A 214 2.64 -10.53 -1.25
N GLN A 215 2.08 -11.74 -1.25
CA GLN A 215 1.82 -12.49 -2.47
C GLN A 215 0.30 -12.69 -2.64
N PRO A 216 -0.31 -12.22 -3.75
CA PRO A 216 0.24 -11.30 -4.76
C PRO A 216 0.62 -9.92 -4.19
N GLY A 217 1.51 -9.20 -4.90
CA GLY A 217 1.93 -7.85 -4.53
C GLY A 217 0.78 -6.82 -4.66
N PRO A 218 0.82 -5.66 -3.97
CA PRO A 218 -0.32 -4.73 -3.95
C PRO A 218 -0.47 -3.87 -5.22
N LEU A 219 0.51 -3.86 -6.12
CA LEU A 219 0.44 -3.14 -7.39
C LEU A 219 0.60 -4.12 -8.57
N TRP A 220 -0.01 -3.76 -9.70
CA TRP A 220 -0.12 -4.59 -10.91
C TRP A 220 0.28 -3.76 -12.12
N GLU A 221 1.17 -4.27 -12.96
CA GLU A 221 1.66 -3.56 -14.13
C GLU A 221 0.71 -3.74 -15.32
N VAL A 222 0.41 -2.63 -15.99
CA VAL A 222 -0.48 -2.61 -17.15
C VAL A 222 -0.14 -1.44 -18.06
N ALA A 223 -0.29 -1.66 -19.36
CA ALA A 223 -0.23 -0.61 -20.38
C ALA A 223 -1.64 -0.34 -20.94
N LEU A 224 -2.02 0.93 -20.96
CA LEU A 224 -3.29 1.42 -21.50
C LEU A 224 -2.99 2.10 -22.85
N ASN A 225 -3.63 1.66 -23.93
CA ASN A 225 -3.49 2.27 -25.26
C ASN A 225 -4.89 2.58 -25.84
N LEU A 226 -5.16 3.86 -26.04
CA LEU A 226 -6.41 4.42 -26.53
C LEU A 226 -6.15 5.17 -27.86
N GLY A 227 -6.38 4.50 -28.98
CA GLY A 227 -5.94 5.02 -30.29
C GLY A 227 -4.43 5.29 -30.30
N GLU A 228 -4.03 6.56 -30.49
CA GLU A 228 -2.63 7.00 -30.45
C GLU A 228 -2.15 7.41 -29.05
N GLU A 229 -3.05 7.58 -28.08
CA GLU A 229 -2.71 7.87 -26.69
C GLU A 229 -2.30 6.58 -25.98
N GLY A 230 -1.32 6.66 -25.08
CA GLY A 230 -0.98 5.51 -24.26
C GLY A 230 -0.09 5.82 -23.08
N ALA A 231 -0.25 5.01 -22.03
CA ALA A 231 0.55 5.05 -20.83
C ALA A 231 0.88 3.64 -20.36
N GLN A 232 2.04 3.49 -19.71
CA GLN A 232 2.44 2.25 -19.05
C GLN A 232 2.79 2.56 -17.61
N GLY A 233 2.37 1.69 -16.70
CA GLY A 233 2.68 1.85 -15.29
C GLY A 233 1.96 0.83 -14.44
N PHE A 234 1.62 1.24 -13.22
CA PHE A 234 1.07 0.39 -12.20
C PHE A 234 -0.31 0.87 -11.80
N ALA A 235 -1.23 -0.08 -11.73
CA ALA A 235 -2.59 0.10 -11.25
C ALA A 235 -2.76 -0.57 -9.88
N LEU A 236 -3.79 -0.14 -9.15
CA LEU A 236 -4.28 -0.84 -7.97
C LEU A 236 -5.32 -1.88 -8.43
N PRO A 237 -5.10 -3.19 -8.23
CA PRO A 237 -6.08 -4.21 -8.61
C PRO A 237 -7.48 -3.90 -8.08
N GLY A 238 -8.45 -3.82 -8.98
CA GLY A 238 -9.82 -3.44 -8.66
C GLY A 238 -10.16 -1.97 -8.87
N VAL A 239 -9.21 -1.10 -9.25
CA VAL A 239 -9.45 0.32 -9.53
C VAL A 239 -8.99 0.66 -10.96
N PRO A 240 -9.84 1.31 -11.79
CA PRO A 240 -9.47 1.66 -13.16
C PRO A 240 -8.40 2.76 -13.23
N GLY A 241 -7.65 2.79 -14.33
CA GLY A 241 -6.57 3.75 -14.58
C GLY A 241 -5.23 3.34 -13.98
N LEU A 242 -4.31 4.30 -13.80
CA LEU A 242 -2.95 4.09 -13.27
C LEU A 242 -2.72 4.96 -12.04
N VAL A 243 -1.97 4.44 -11.05
CA VAL A 243 -1.52 5.22 -9.88
C VAL A 243 -0.11 5.78 -10.08
N ILE A 244 0.79 5.01 -10.68
CA ILE A 244 2.19 5.36 -10.97
C ILE A 244 2.43 5.02 -12.43
N GLY A 245 3.19 5.81 -13.16
CA GLY A 245 3.46 5.46 -14.55
C GLY A 245 4.13 6.52 -15.37
N ARG A 246 4.04 6.31 -16.68
CA ARG A 246 4.54 7.23 -17.69
C ARG A 246 3.74 7.13 -18.97
N ASN A 247 3.74 8.22 -19.73
CA ASN A 247 3.38 8.26 -21.12
C ASN A 247 4.51 8.94 -21.91
N ARG A 248 4.24 9.31 -23.17
CA ARG A 248 5.24 9.93 -24.05
C ARG A 248 5.76 11.27 -23.51
N HIS A 249 4.93 11.98 -22.75
CA HIS A 249 5.13 13.37 -22.36
C HIS A 249 5.44 13.54 -20.87
N LEU A 250 5.07 12.55 -20.04
CA LEU A 250 5.07 12.67 -18.59
C LEU A 250 5.49 11.36 -17.93
N ALA A 251 6.24 11.43 -16.85
CA ALA A 251 6.39 10.37 -15.87
C ALA A 251 5.98 10.88 -14.49
N TRP A 252 5.34 10.04 -13.69
CA TRP A 252 4.93 10.39 -12.32
C TRP A 252 5.07 9.21 -11.37
N GLY A 253 5.37 9.52 -10.12
CA GLY A 253 5.50 8.59 -9.01
C GLY A 253 4.86 9.15 -7.74
N LEU A 254 4.53 8.26 -6.81
CA LEU A 254 3.82 8.61 -5.59
C LEU A 254 4.59 8.18 -4.35
N THR A 255 4.49 8.99 -3.29
CA THR A 255 4.78 8.57 -1.92
C THR A 255 3.64 9.02 -1.01
N ALA A 256 3.32 8.22 0.02
CA ALA A 256 2.30 8.62 0.99
C ALA A 256 2.74 9.93 1.68
N PHE A 257 1.84 10.91 1.76
CA PHE A 257 2.16 12.16 2.45
C PHE A 257 1.97 12.05 3.96
N GLU A 258 1.20 11.09 4.48
CA GLU A 258 1.07 10.85 5.92
C GLU A 258 0.57 12.08 6.71
N GLY A 259 -0.27 12.89 6.08
CA GLY A 259 -0.77 14.10 6.70
C GLY A 259 -1.91 13.87 7.69
N ASP A 260 -2.22 14.93 8.43
CA ASP A 260 -3.29 14.93 9.42
C ASP A 260 -4.66 15.12 8.76
N VAL A 261 -5.30 13.99 8.43
CA VAL A 261 -6.60 13.89 7.75
C VAL A 261 -7.77 13.44 8.65
N ALA A 262 -7.57 13.40 9.96
CA ALA A 262 -8.62 13.00 10.90
C ALA A 262 -8.49 13.67 12.27
N ASP A 263 -9.57 13.64 13.05
CA ASP A 263 -9.56 14.11 14.43
C ASP A 263 -10.45 13.25 15.31
N GLN A 264 -10.10 13.18 16.60
CA GLN A 264 -11.02 12.68 17.61
C GLN A 264 -11.85 13.84 18.17
N PHE A 265 -13.12 13.59 18.44
CA PHE A 265 -14.03 14.55 19.06
C PHE A 265 -14.49 13.99 20.40
N PHE A 266 -14.54 14.82 21.45
CA PHE A 266 -15.07 14.48 22.75
C PHE A 266 -16.35 15.28 23.02
N CYS A 267 -17.49 14.59 23.05
CA CYS A 267 -18.80 15.20 23.27
C CYS A 267 -19.32 14.84 24.65
N ARG A 268 -19.57 15.85 25.50
CA ARG A 268 -20.11 15.63 26.86
C ARG A 268 -21.54 15.12 26.80
N TRP A 269 -21.93 14.30 27.77
CA TRP A 269 -23.31 13.83 27.86
C TRP A 269 -24.30 14.97 28.13
N GLY A 270 -25.50 14.84 27.57
CA GLY A 270 -26.69 15.55 28.04
C GLY A 270 -27.17 14.98 29.38
N GLN A 271 -28.43 15.25 29.72
CA GLN A 271 -29.04 14.64 30.92
C GLN A 271 -29.15 13.11 30.81
N GLU A 272 -29.27 12.61 29.58
CA GLU A 272 -29.34 11.19 29.24
C GLU A 272 -28.10 10.76 28.45
N GLN A 273 -27.52 9.59 28.75
CA GLN A 273 -26.37 9.01 28.02
C GLN A 273 -26.73 8.43 26.64
N ARG A 274 -27.75 9.02 26.01
CA ARG A 274 -28.16 8.83 24.60
C ARG A 274 -28.06 10.13 23.81
N ARG A 275 -27.93 11.26 24.48
CA ARG A 275 -27.78 12.57 23.86
C ARG A 275 -26.47 13.19 24.32
N TYR A 276 -25.78 13.86 23.41
CA TYR A 276 -24.52 14.54 23.69
C TYR A 276 -24.65 16.02 23.34
N ARG A 277 -23.82 16.85 23.97
CA ARG A 277 -23.83 18.30 23.76
C ARG A 277 -22.93 18.67 22.59
N THR A 278 -23.36 19.67 21.84
CA THR A 278 -22.68 20.27 20.68
C THR A 278 -22.79 21.78 20.78
N ASP A 279 -22.06 22.49 19.93
CA ASP A 279 -22.14 23.94 19.75
C ASP A 279 -23.52 24.43 19.28
N HIS A 280 -24.34 23.55 18.69
CA HIS A 280 -25.65 23.86 18.13
C HIS A 280 -26.81 23.08 18.78
N GLY A 281 -26.58 22.48 19.96
CA GLY A 281 -27.61 21.83 20.77
C GLY A 281 -27.31 20.38 21.14
N LEU A 282 -28.36 19.59 21.36
CA LEU A 282 -28.22 18.17 21.75
C LEU A 282 -28.25 17.25 20.53
N GLY A 283 -27.12 16.67 20.19
CA GLY A 283 -27.02 15.54 19.27
C GLY A 283 -27.53 14.24 19.89
N THR A 284 -27.84 13.26 19.05
CA THR A 284 -28.35 11.94 19.48
C THR A 284 -27.41 10.86 18.97
N ILE A 285 -27.10 9.87 19.81
CA ILE A 285 -26.36 8.69 19.38
C ILE A 285 -27.22 7.87 18.42
N ASP A 286 -26.75 7.70 17.19
CA ASP A 286 -27.28 6.68 16.27
C ASP A 286 -26.60 5.35 16.57
N ALA A 287 -27.38 4.31 16.83
CA ALA A 287 -26.87 2.99 17.22
C ALA A 287 -27.34 1.94 16.23
N GLN A 288 -26.41 1.43 15.44
CA GLN A 288 -26.66 0.45 14.40
C GLN A 288 -26.16 -0.93 14.83
N ARG A 289 -26.93 -1.98 14.58
CA ARG A 289 -26.56 -3.37 14.92
C ARG A 289 -26.24 -4.14 13.65
N PRO A 290 -25.01 -4.04 13.10
CA PRO A 290 -24.67 -4.78 11.90
C PRO A 290 -24.65 -6.27 12.19
N ILE A 291 -25.16 -7.06 11.24
CA ILE A 291 -25.01 -8.51 11.26
C ILE A 291 -23.64 -8.84 10.66
N VAL A 292 -22.78 -9.51 11.44
CA VAL A 292 -21.50 -10.06 10.95
C VAL A 292 -21.69 -11.53 10.66
N TRP A 293 -21.57 -11.91 9.38
CA TRP A 293 -21.65 -13.30 8.96
C TRP A 293 -20.30 -13.98 9.13
N VAL A 294 -20.25 -15.07 9.90
CA VAL A 294 -18.99 -15.77 10.22
C VAL A 294 -19.01 -17.17 9.62
N ARG A 295 -17.99 -17.51 8.85
CA ARG A 295 -17.79 -18.86 8.33
C ARG A 295 -17.49 -19.85 9.46
N LEU A 296 -18.20 -20.98 9.48
CA LEU A 296 -17.94 -22.10 10.39
C LEU A 296 -17.18 -23.23 9.70
N TRP A 297 -17.80 -23.85 8.69
CA TRP A 297 -17.22 -24.97 7.94
C TRP A 297 -17.75 -24.99 6.51
N GLY A 298 -16.86 -25.27 5.55
CA GLY A 298 -17.19 -25.22 4.12
C GLY A 298 -17.88 -23.89 3.79
N PRO A 299 -19.09 -23.91 3.19
CA PRO A 299 -19.84 -22.70 2.89
C PRO A 299 -20.79 -22.22 3.98
N LEU A 300 -20.92 -22.97 5.09
CA LEU A 300 -21.85 -22.62 6.16
C LEU A 300 -21.39 -21.37 6.90
N ARG A 301 -22.29 -20.39 6.99
CA ARG A 301 -22.10 -19.13 7.73
C ARG A 301 -23.20 -18.99 8.77
N VAL A 302 -22.86 -18.39 9.91
CA VAL A 302 -23.83 -18.03 10.95
C VAL A 302 -23.81 -16.53 11.20
N PRO A 303 -24.97 -15.90 11.45
CA PRO A 303 -25.02 -14.51 11.86
C PRO A 303 -24.52 -14.40 13.30
N VAL A 304 -23.56 -13.51 13.52
CA VAL A 304 -23.09 -13.13 14.85
C VAL A 304 -23.53 -11.70 15.11
N PHE A 305 -24.33 -11.53 16.16
CA PHE A 305 -24.79 -10.23 16.63
C PHE A 305 -23.75 -9.67 17.61
N TRP A 306 -23.10 -8.59 17.21
CA TRP A 306 -22.15 -7.84 18.05
C TRP A 306 -22.86 -6.71 18.81
N GLN A 307 -22.09 -5.98 19.61
CA GLN A 307 -22.54 -4.72 20.21
C GLN A 307 -22.92 -3.73 19.09
N ALA A 308 -23.85 -2.80 19.37
CA ALA A 308 -24.20 -1.79 18.38
C ALA A 308 -22.95 -0.94 18.07
N VAL A 309 -22.72 -0.67 16.78
CA VAL A 309 -21.82 0.41 16.36
C VAL A 309 -22.57 1.70 16.57
N GLU A 310 -21.96 2.63 17.29
CA GLU A 310 -22.58 3.89 17.64
C GLU A 310 -21.92 5.04 16.89
N TYR A 311 -22.71 6.05 16.58
CA TYR A 311 -22.28 7.21 15.81
C TYR A 311 -22.71 8.50 16.50
N THR A 312 -21.82 9.47 16.45
CA THR A 312 -22.14 10.89 16.57
C THR A 312 -22.19 11.48 15.17
N GLU A 313 -22.61 12.74 15.03
CA GLU A 313 -22.49 13.47 13.76
C GLU A 313 -21.04 13.59 13.26
N PHE A 314 -20.06 13.49 14.18
CA PHE A 314 -18.64 13.55 13.85
C PHE A 314 -18.08 12.21 13.36
N GLY A 315 -18.85 11.11 13.46
CA GLY A 315 -18.44 9.78 13.02
C GLY A 315 -18.57 8.70 14.12
N PRO A 316 -17.97 7.52 13.90
CA PRO A 316 -18.11 6.38 14.81
C PRO A 316 -17.54 6.68 16.20
N VAL A 317 -18.25 6.20 17.22
CA VAL A 317 -17.83 6.25 18.62
C VAL A 317 -16.69 5.25 18.85
N LEU A 318 -15.55 5.75 19.28
CA LEU A 318 -14.39 4.96 19.69
C LEU A 318 -14.51 4.50 21.15
N GLU A 319 -15.04 5.38 22.01
CA GLU A 319 -15.04 5.17 23.46
C GLU A 319 -16.25 5.85 24.12
N ARG A 320 -16.89 5.16 25.07
CA ARG A 320 -17.83 5.75 26.03
C ARG A 320 -17.16 5.94 27.38
N THR A 321 -17.26 7.15 27.93
CA THR A 321 -16.79 7.46 29.28
C THR A 321 -17.98 7.88 30.17
N ARG A 322 -17.73 8.03 31.48
CA ARG A 322 -18.73 8.58 32.40
C ARG A 322 -19.13 10.03 32.06
N ARG A 323 -18.25 10.79 31.40
CA ARG A 323 -18.42 12.23 31.14
C ARG A 323 -18.95 12.54 29.73
N GLY A 324 -18.72 11.64 28.78
CA GLY A 324 -19.08 11.85 27.37
C GLY A 324 -18.66 10.70 26.48
N VAL A 325 -18.71 10.93 25.18
CA VAL A 325 -18.25 10.01 24.13
C VAL A 325 -17.05 10.58 23.39
N ARG A 326 -16.19 9.69 22.92
CA ARG A 326 -15.12 10.00 21.99
C ARG A 326 -15.46 9.40 20.64
N SER A 327 -15.44 10.19 19.57
CA SER A 327 -15.70 9.75 18.19
C SER A 327 -14.55 10.10 17.25
N LEU A 328 -14.47 9.43 16.09
CA LEU A 328 -13.48 9.68 15.05
C LEU A 328 -14.12 10.34 13.84
N ARG A 329 -13.60 11.49 13.43
CA ARG A 329 -13.91 12.09 12.13
C ARG A 329 -12.71 11.91 11.20
N TRP A 330 -12.89 11.19 10.10
CA TRP A 330 -11.85 10.96 9.10
C TRP A 330 -12.32 11.45 7.71
N ALA A 331 -11.45 12.13 6.97
CA ALA A 331 -11.77 12.60 5.61
C ALA A 331 -12.16 11.44 4.69
N GLY A 332 -11.53 10.27 4.81
CA GLY A 332 -11.83 9.12 3.97
C GLY A 332 -13.14 8.38 4.28
N ALA A 333 -13.77 8.65 5.42
CA ALA A 333 -15.11 8.14 5.76
C ALA A 333 -16.22 9.11 5.36
N GLN A 334 -15.96 10.01 4.40
CA GLN A 334 -16.90 11.01 3.89
C GLN A 334 -16.87 11.00 2.36
N ALA A 335 -18.02 11.23 1.72
CA ALA A 335 -18.06 11.58 0.30
C ALA A 335 -17.70 13.06 0.19
N LEU A 336 -16.46 13.37 -0.19
CA LEU A 336 -15.94 14.73 -0.16
C LEU A 336 -16.44 15.51 -1.38
N PRO A 337 -16.87 16.78 -1.25
CA PRO A 337 -17.28 17.59 -2.38
C PRO A 337 -16.16 17.72 -3.44
N ASP A 338 -16.56 17.69 -4.70
CA ASP A 338 -15.69 17.84 -5.88
C ASP A 338 -14.52 16.83 -5.96
N GLU A 339 -14.58 15.73 -5.20
CA GLU A 339 -13.60 14.66 -5.27
C GLU A 339 -13.69 13.91 -6.59
N ARG A 340 -12.51 13.61 -7.17
CA ARG A 340 -12.35 12.91 -8.44
C ARG A 340 -11.56 11.62 -8.23
N LEU A 341 -11.85 10.60 -9.04
CA LEU A 341 -11.01 9.42 -9.17
C LEU A 341 -9.82 9.76 -10.08
N VAL A 342 -8.75 10.27 -9.48
CA VAL A 342 -7.61 10.81 -10.23
C VAL A 342 -6.90 9.77 -11.10
N THR A 343 -6.99 8.47 -10.77
CA THR A 343 -6.31 7.39 -11.49
C THR A 343 -6.74 7.27 -12.95
N VAL A 344 -7.98 7.66 -13.29
CA VAL A 344 -8.49 7.66 -14.67
C VAL A 344 -8.18 8.94 -15.44
N GLU A 345 -7.68 9.99 -14.77
CA GLU A 345 -7.32 11.28 -15.37
C GLU A 345 -5.81 11.43 -15.57
N VAL A 346 -5.00 11.12 -14.54
CA VAL A 346 -3.57 11.47 -14.52
C VAL A 346 -2.75 10.80 -15.62
N TRP A 347 -3.14 9.60 -16.07
CA TRP A 347 -2.37 8.88 -17.08
C TRP A 347 -2.42 9.51 -18.47
N ARG A 348 -3.43 10.36 -18.73
CA ARG A 348 -3.58 11.14 -19.96
C ARG A 348 -2.92 12.52 -19.90
N ALA A 349 -2.47 12.97 -18.72
CA ALA A 349 -1.82 14.26 -18.59
C ALA A 349 -0.51 14.31 -19.40
N THR A 350 -0.29 15.41 -20.12
CA THR A 350 0.86 15.59 -21.01
C THR A 350 1.89 16.60 -20.48
N SER A 351 1.65 17.17 -19.29
CA SER A 351 2.58 18.12 -18.66
C SER A 351 2.42 18.10 -17.15
N VAL A 352 3.43 18.61 -16.44
CA VAL A 352 3.35 18.83 -14.99
C VAL A 352 2.14 19.68 -14.61
N ALA A 353 1.80 20.70 -15.42
CA ALA A 353 0.65 21.57 -15.17
C ALA A 353 -0.68 20.82 -15.25
N GLN A 354 -0.88 20.02 -16.30
CA GLN A 354 -2.08 19.19 -16.46
C GLN A 354 -2.19 18.13 -15.36
N LEU A 355 -1.07 17.52 -14.96
CA LEU A 355 -1.06 16.57 -13.85
C LEU A 355 -1.41 17.26 -12.52
N GLN A 356 -0.92 18.48 -12.29
CA GLN A 356 -1.29 19.27 -11.12
C GLN A 356 -2.80 19.57 -11.08
N GLU A 357 -3.40 19.89 -12.22
CA GLU A 357 -4.84 20.14 -12.35
C GLU A 357 -5.66 18.87 -12.09
N ALA A 358 -5.35 17.77 -12.78
CA ALA A 358 -6.03 16.48 -12.59
C ALA A 358 -5.94 16.00 -11.14
N ALA A 359 -4.76 16.12 -10.53
CA ALA A 359 -4.56 15.74 -9.14
C ALA A 359 -5.17 16.72 -8.11
N GLY A 360 -5.67 17.88 -8.55
CA GLY A 360 -6.35 18.85 -7.68
C GLY A 360 -7.67 18.32 -7.08
N GLY A 361 -8.31 17.36 -7.76
CA GLY A 361 -9.51 16.66 -7.27
C GLY A 361 -9.23 15.49 -6.32
N LEU A 362 -7.97 15.22 -5.96
CA LEU A 362 -7.62 14.09 -5.09
C LEU A 362 -8.20 14.29 -3.68
N GLY A 363 -9.09 13.37 -3.30
CA GLY A 363 -9.65 13.28 -1.95
C GLY A 363 -8.67 12.69 -0.95
N VAL A 364 -8.64 11.37 -0.90
CA VAL A 364 -7.69 10.56 -0.13
C VAL A 364 -7.29 9.35 -0.98
N PRO A 365 -6.18 8.65 -0.70
CA PRO A 365 -5.10 9.04 0.24
C PRO A 365 -4.45 10.37 -0.15
N ASP A 366 -3.92 11.08 0.84
CA ASP A 366 -3.02 12.20 0.60
C ASP A 366 -1.63 11.72 0.14
N MET A 367 -1.08 12.41 -0.84
CA MET A 367 0.08 11.96 -1.61
C MET A 367 1.06 13.11 -1.85
N ASN A 368 2.35 12.78 -1.78
CA ASN A 368 3.35 13.50 -2.55
C ASN A 368 3.35 12.90 -3.96
N ILE A 369 3.24 13.77 -4.97
CA ILE A 369 3.37 13.41 -6.38
C ILE A 369 4.67 14.00 -6.88
N ILE A 370 5.57 13.12 -7.33
CA ILE A 370 6.77 13.51 -8.06
C ILE A 370 6.48 13.35 -9.54
N ALA A 371 6.78 14.37 -10.34
CA ALA A 371 6.51 14.35 -11.77
C ALA A 371 7.68 14.95 -12.57
N ALA A 372 7.81 14.49 -13.81
CA ALA A 372 8.72 15.03 -14.80
C ALA A 372 8.07 15.01 -16.18
N ASP A 373 8.18 16.08 -16.96
CA ASP A 373 7.63 16.17 -18.32
C ASP A 373 8.70 16.36 -19.42
N ASP A 374 8.27 16.20 -20.67
CA ASP A 374 9.12 16.25 -21.86
C ASP A 374 9.56 17.68 -22.25
N SER A 375 8.95 18.69 -21.63
CA SER A 375 9.39 20.09 -21.65
C SER A 375 10.51 20.36 -20.64
N GLY A 376 10.89 19.35 -19.84
CA GLY A 376 11.97 19.42 -18.87
C GLY A 376 11.54 19.91 -17.50
N ASN A 377 10.24 20.05 -17.23
CA ASN A 377 9.78 20.42 -15.91
C ASN A 377 9.87 19.23 -14.96
N ILE A 378 10.22 19.50 -13.71
CA ILE A 378 10.13 18.55 -12.60
C ILE A 378 9.33 19.17 -11.46
N ALA A 379 8.56 18.34 -10.74
CA ALA A 379 7.71 18.83 -9.67
C ALA A 379 7.60 17.88 -8.48
N HIS A 380 7.40 18.49 -7.30
CA HIS A 380 6.98 17.84 -6.07
C HIS A 380 5.71 18.54 -5.59
N LEU A 381 4.59 17.81 -5.67
CA LEU A 381 3.25 18.30 -5.38
C LEU A 381 2.67 17.57 -4.17
N VAL A 382 2.12 18.30 -3.20
CA VAL A 382 1.29 17.70 -2.14
C VAL A 382 -0.18 17.77 -2.58
N ARG A 383 -0.90 16.65 -2.59
CA ARG A 383 -2.31 16.57 -2.98
C ARG A 383 -3.10 15.71 -2.00
N GLY A 384 -4.38 16.07 -1.78
CA GLY A 384 -5.28 15.43 -0.82
C GLY A 384 -6.23 16.43 -0.16
N ARG A 385 -7.18 15.94 0.64
CA ARG A 385 -8.16 16.75 1.37
C ARG A 385 -7.83 16.83 2.85
N PHE A 386 -7.16 17.93 3.22
CA PHE A 386 -6.76 18.24 4.60
C PHE A 386 -7.80 19.13 5.28
N PRO A 387 -8.30 18.77 6.48
CA PRO A 387 -9.25 19.61 7.21
C PRO A 387 -8.62 20.96 7.61
N ARG A 388 -9.33 22.06 7.36
CA ARG A 388 -8.91 23.39 7.84
C ARG A 388 -9.29 23.56 9.30
N ARG A 389 -8.32 23.92 10.14
CA ARG A 389 -8.46 24.02 11.60
C ARG A 389 -7.77 25.28 12.13
N GLN A 390 -8.26 25.83 13.25
CA GLN A 390 -7.57 26.90 14.00
C GLN A 390 -6.60 26.36 15.05
N ARG A 391 -6.86 25.15 15.57
CA ARG A 391 -6.02 24.43 16.55
C ARG A 391 -5.91 22.96 16.18
N PHE A 392 -4.84 22.31 16.63
CA PHE A 392 -4.46 20.95 16.24
C PHE A 392 -4.47 19.95 17.40
N ASP A 393 -4.97 20.37 18.57
CA ASP A 393 -5.12 19.49 19.73
C ASP A 393 -6.27 18.48 19.51
N THR A 394 -6.04 17.24 19.94
CA THR A 394 -7.04 16.15 19.93
C THR A 394 -7.11 15.51 21.32
N PRO A 395 -8.30 15.11 21.83
CA PRO A 395 -9.61 15.23 21.19
C PRO A 395 -10.18 16.66 21.23
N ARG A 396 -10.96 17.01 20.21
CA ARG A 396 -11.66 18.30 20.05
C ARG A 396 -12.95 18.35 20.85
N ASP A 397 -13.28 19.50 21.45
CA ASP A 397 -14.53 19.67 22.20
C ASP A 397 -15.71 19.88 21.23
N CYS A 398 -16.74 19.04 21.31
CA CYS A 398 -17.93 19.17 20.46
C CYS A 398 -18.75 20.43 20.74
N GLU A 399 -18.57 21.06 21.90
CA GLU A 399 -19.27 22.31 22.29
C GLU A 399 -18.55 23.58 21.82
N ASP A 400 -17.33 23.48 21.30
CA ASP A 400 -16.57 24.65 20.80
C ASP A 400 -16.50 24.65 19.26
N PRO A 401 -17.29 25.50 18.57
CA PRO A 401 -17.29 25.56 17.11
C PRO A 401 -15.93 25.95 16.53
N LYS A 402 -15.09 26.65 17.30
CA LYS A 402 -13.76 27.07 16.84
C LYS A 402 -12.79 25.89 16.76
N LEU A 403 -13.07 24.81 17.47
CA LEU A 403 -12.30 23.58 17.44
C LEU A 403 -12.77 22.61 16.34
N GLY A 404 -13.92 22.85 15.70
CA GLY A 404 -14.42 22.06 14.58
C GLY A 404 -13.65 22.25 13.27
N TRP A 405 -14.00 21.46 12.25
CA TRP A 405 -13.47 21.60 10.88
C TRP A 405 -14.13 22.79 10.18
N GLN A 406 -13.32 23.68 9.59
CA GLN A 406 -13.78 24.89 8.87
C GLN A 406 -13.69 24.69 7.36
N GLY A 407 -14.19 23.55 6.91
CA GLY A 407 -13.99 23.06 5.54
C GLY A 407 -12.61 22.39 5.37
N PHE A 408 -12.11 22.42 4.14
CA PHE A 408 -10.82 21.84 3.75
C PHE A 408 -9.87 22.92 3.25
N VAL A 409 -8.58 22.62 3.27
CA VAL A 409 -7.56 23.44 2.63
C VAL A 409 -7.83 23.47 1.12
N ASP A 410 -7.74 24.66 0.50
CA ASP A 410 -7.87 24.78 -0.95
C ASP A 410 -6.67 24.13 -1.64
N PRO A 411 -6.85 23.37 -2.74
CA PRO A 411 -5.75 22.75 -3.46
C PRO A 411 -4.63 23.73 -3.88
N SER A 412 -4.96 25.01 -4.13
CA SER A 412 -3.97 26.05 -4.48
C SER A 412 -3.08 26.49 -3.31
N GLU A 413 -3.48 26.22 -2.06
CA GLU A 413 -2.70 26.50 -0.85
C GLU A 413 -1.75 25.35 -0.47
N LEU A 414 -1.83 24.21 -1.17
CA LEU A 414 -0.99 23.05 -0.88
C LEU A 414 0.44 23.21 -1.41
N PRO A 415 1.46 22.76 -0.64
CA PRO A 415 2.85 22.83 -1.03
C PRO A 415 3.09 22.28 -2.45
N THR A 416 3.73 23.11 -3.26
CA THR A 416 4.06 22.82 -4.65
C THR A 416 5.44 23.41 -4.95
N VAL A 417 6.35 22.57 -5.44
CA VAL A 417 7.67 23.00 -5.93
C VAL A 417 7.81 22.52 -7.37
N ILE A 418 8.08 23.45 -8.28
CA ILE A 418 8.34 23.17 -9.70
C ILE A 418 9.69 23.78 -10.05
N ASN A 419 10.55 23.00 -10.71
CA ASN A 419 11.87 23.42 -11.20
C ASN A 419 12.73 24.15 -10.14
N PRO A 420 13.03 23.52 -8.99
CA PRO A 420 13.90 24.13 -7.99
C PRO A 420 15.31 24.36 -8.57
N PRO A 421 16.06 25.38 -8.09
CA PRO A 421 17.37 25.74 -8.65
C PRO A 421 18.40 24.60 -8.65
N GLY A 422 18.29 23.65 -7.72
CA GLY A 422 19.15 22.47 -7.65
C GLY A 422 18.98 21.49 -8.82
N GLY A 423 17.90 21.59 -9.60
CA GLY A 423 17.60 20.75 -10.75
C GLY A 423 17.10 19.34 -10.40
N PHE A 424 16.67 19.11 -9.16
CA PHE A 424 16.07 17.86 -8.73
C PHE A 424 15.00 18.07 -7.64
N VAL A 425 14.08 17.12 -7.52
CA VAL A 425 13.08 17.01 -6.45
C VAL A 425 13.10 15.59 -5.89
N ALA A 426 12.83 15.41 -4.60
CA ALA A 426 12.80 14.10 -3.97
C ALA A 426 11.81 14.08 -2.81
N SER A 427 11.15 12.94 -2.63
CA SER A 427 10.33 12.64 -1.47
C SER A 427 10.65 11.23 -0.96
N ALA A 428 10.85 11.12 0.35
CA ALA A 428 10.72 9.87 1.08
C ALA A 428 9.61 10.05 2.12
N ASN A 429 8.37 10.25 1.62
CA ASN A 429 7.18 10.72 2.35
C ASN A 429 7.23 12.16 2.87
N GLY A 430 8.43 12.71 3.04
CA GLY A 430 8.61 14.10 3.46
C GLY A 430 7.99 15.11 2.48
N ALA A 431 7.53 16.21 3.06
CA ALA A 431 7.04 17.36 2.33
C ALA A 431 8.15 18.01 1.49
N PRO A 432 7.80 18.74 0.42
CA PRO A 432 8.76 19.59 -0.28
C PRO A 432 9.33 20.67 0.66
N PRO A 433 10.54 21.19 0.41
CA PRO A 433 11.18 22.21 1.25
C PRO A 433 10.58 23.61 1.00
N VAL A 434 9.24 23.73 1.06
CA VAL A 434 8.48 24.97 0.96
C VAL A 434 7.43 25.01 2.07
N SER A 435 7.31 26.17 2.71
CA SER A 435 6.25 26.41 3.70
C SER A 435 5.16 27.26 3.06
N THR A 436 3.91 26.81 3.15
CA THR A 436 2.73 27.59 2.73
C THR A 436 2.02 28.24 3.92
N GLY A 437 2.50 28.02 5.15
CA GLY A 437 1.82 28.45 6.38
C GLY A 437 0.60 27.59 6.76
N VAL A 438 0.21 26.63 5.90
CA VAL A 438 -0.86 25.68 6.19
C VAL A 438 -0.32 24.50 7.00
N TYR A 439 -1.06 24.10 8.03
CA TYR A 439 -0.76 22.89 8.77
C TYR A 439 -1.33 21.68 8.04
N LEU A 440 -0.47 20.71 7.74
CA LEU A 440 -0.83 19.46 7.06
C LEU A 440 -0.43 18.21 7.86
N GLY A 441 0.16 18.40 9.05
CA GLY A 441 0.77 17.33 9.84
C GLY A 441 2.13 17.76 10.41
N ARG A 442 2.78 16.86 11.15
CA ARG A 442 4.17 16.99 11.66
C ARG A 442 4.83 15.61 11.68
N GLY A 443 6.15 15.59 11.80
CA GLY A 443 6.89 14.36 12.13
C GLY A 443 7.32 13.50 10.94
N TRP A 444 7.33 14.04 9.72
CA TRP A 444 7.78 13.31 8.54
C TRP A 444 9.22 12.76 8.68
N PRO A 445 9.49 11.55 8.15
CA PRO A 445 10.80 10.92 8.19
C PRO A 445 11.76 11.52 7.14
N TYR A 446 12.46 12.60 7.48
CA TYR A 446 13.34 13.29 6.51
C TYR A 446 14.68 12.59 6.23
N ALA A 447 15.19 11.73 7.12
CA ALA A 447 16.54 11.19 7.01
C ALA A 447 16.82 10.48 5.67
N ARG A 448 15.84 9.71 5.16
CA ARG A 448 15.98 9.04 3.85
C ARG A 448 15.87 10.02 2.68
N GLN A 449 14.98 11.01 2.79
CA GLN A 449 14.84 12.06 1.78
C GLN A 449 16.12 12.92 1.69
N GLU A 450 16.74 13.23 2.82
CA GLU A 450 18.04 13.90 2.91
C GLU A 450 19.11 13.06 2.24
N ARG A 451 19.18 11.75 2.54
CA ARG A 451 20.13 10.83 1.90
C ARG A 451 19.97 10.75 0.39
N ILE A 452 18.74 10.66 -0.11
CA ILE A 452 18.46 10.69 -1.56
C ILE A 452 18.92 12.03 -2.15
N SER A 453 18.63 13.14 -1.47
CA SER A 453 19.02 14.49 -1.92
C SER A 453 20.54 14.67 -1.96
N GLU A 454 21.28 14.13 -0.98
CA GLU A 454 22.75 14.10 -0.97
C GLU A 454 23.30 13.35 -2.18
N LEU A 455 22.77 12.16 -2.47
CA LEU A 455 23.20 11.34 -3.60
C LEU A 455 22.89 12.00 -4.95
N LEU A 456 21.74 12.68 -5.06
CA LEU A 456 21.39 13.48 -6.24
C LEU A 456 22.29 14.70 -6.39
N ALA A 457 22.62 15.39 -5.31
CA ALA A 457 23.51 16.55 -5.34
C ALA A 457 24.96 16.18 -5.69
N ALA A 458 25.45 15.04 -5.19
CA ALA A 458 26.82 14.58 -5.37
C ALA A 458 27.16 14.18 -6.82
N ASN A 459 26.17 13.90 -7.65
CA ASN A 459 26.36 13.59 -9.06
C ASN A 459 25.73 14.67 -9.95
N SER A 460 26.53 15.31 -10.81
CA SER A 460 26.03 16.33 -11.72
C SER A 460 25.24 15.78 -12.91
N GLN A 461 25.41 14.49 -13.26
CA GLN A 461 24.77 13.86 -14.42
C GLN A 461 24.27 12.44 -14.10
N HIS A 462 22.96 12.24 -14.14
CA HIS A 462 22.29 10.99 -13.82
C HIS A 462 21.91 10.18 -15.07
N SER A 463 21.97 8.87 -14.93
CA SER A 463 21.38 7.88 -15.85
C SER A 463 20.42 6.97 -15.09
N LEU A 464 19.65 6.14 -15.80
CA LEU A 464 18.84 5.09 -15.16
C LEU A 464 19.70 4.16 -14.28
N ASN A 465 20.95 3.88 -14.65
CA ASN A 465 21.86 3.10 -13.81
C ASN A 465 22.19 3.82 -12.49
N SER A 466 22.43 5.13 -12.53
CA SER A 466 22.70 5.91 -11.31
C SER A 466 21.45 6.02 -10.42
N PHE A 467 20.24 6.07 -11.00
CA PHE A 467 19.00 6.03 -10.23
C PHE A 467 18.80 4.66 -9.56
N GLY A 468 19.05 3.57 -10.29
CA GLY A 468 19.03 2.22 -9.71
C GLY A 468 20.04 2.07 -8.56
N ALA A 469 21.23 2.68 -8.68
CA ALA A 469 22.22 2.70 -7.60
C ALA A 469 21.75 3.49 -6.37
N ILE A 470 20.99 4.58 -6.54
CA ILE A 470 20.37 5.31 -5.42
C ILE A 470 19.28 4.44 -4.76
N GLN A 471 18.40 3.82 -5.55
CA GLN A 471 17.38 2.87 -5.03
C GLN A 471 18.00 1.68 -4.29
N ALA A 472 19.27 1.35 -4.55
CA ALA A 472 20.01 0.28 -3.91
C ALA A 472 20.97 0.77 -2.81
N ASP A 473 20.94 2.05 -2.42
CA ASP A 473 21.83 2.57 -1.37
C ASP A 473 21.43 2.04 0.01
N VAL A 474 22.40 1.42 0.67
CA VAL A 474 22.25 0.74 1.96
C VAL A 474 23.09 1.37 3.06
N LEU A 475 23.47 2.65 2.93
CA LEU A 475 24.08 3.37 4.03
C LEU A 475 23.05 3.57 5.15
N VAL A 476 23.39 3.16 6.37
CA VAL A 476 22.55 3.36 7.57
C VAL A 476 22.88 4.71 8.20
N PRO A 477 22.02 5.74 8.08
CA PRO A 477 22.33 7.07 8.59
C PRO A 477 22.50 7.07 10.12
N GLY A 478 23.56 7.74 10.62
CA GLY A 478 23.83 7.87 12.05
C GLY A 478 24.35 6.61 12.75
N ALA A 479 24.62 5.52 12.03
CA ALA A 479 25.04 4.26 12.64
C ALA A 479 26.39 4.36 13.39
N GLN A 480 27.35 5.17 12.96
CA GLN A 480 28.65 5.30 13.66
C GLN A 480 28.53 5.86 15.07
N GLU A 481 27.61 6.79 15.32
CA GLU A 481 27.37 7.30 16.67
C GLU A 481 26.82 6.20 17.57
N GLN A 482 25.84 5.44 17.06
CA GLN A 482 25.26 4.30 17.77
C GLN A 482 26.28 3.18 18.04
N VAL A 483 27.15 2.88 17.06
CA VAL A 483 28.24 1.92 17.21
C VAL A 483 29.22 2.40 18.28
N ARG A 484 29.60 3.68 18.28
CA ARG A 484 30.49 4.25 19.30
C ARG A 484 29.89 4.08 20.70
N ASP A 485 28.59 4.36 20.84
CA ASP A 485 27.84 4.19 22.08
C ASP A 485 27.80 2.72 22.56
N LEU A 486 27.57 1.78 21.65
CA LEU A 486 27.60 0.35 21.95
C LEU A 486 28.99 -0.08 22.41
N LEU A 487 30.04 0.29 21.67
CA LEU A 487 31.42 -0.04 22.01
C LEU A 487 31.85 0.57 23.35
N ALA A 488 31.47 1.81 23.64
CA ALA A 488 31.78 2.49 24.89
C ALA A 488 31.07 1.87 26.11
N SER A 489 30.01 1.09 25.90
CA SER A 489 29.24 0.46 26.97
C SER A 489 29.88 -0.82 27.54
N VAL A 490 31.02 -1.28 27.01
CA VAL A 490 31.65 -2.56 27.37
C VAL A 490 33.11 -2.39 27.79
N ASP A 491 33.47 -3.01 28.92
CA ASP A 491 34.87 -3.20 29.34
C ASP A 491 35.50 -4.37 28.57
N THR A 492 36.43 -4.05 27.67
CA THR A 492 37.07 -5.03 26.78
C THR A 492 38.08 -5.94 27.48
N SER A 493 38.55 -5.59 28.69
CA SER A 493 39.55 -6.38 29.43
C SER A 493 39.05 -7.76 29.87
N ARG A 494 37.73 -7.98 29.83
CA ARG A 494 37.05 -9.20 30.27
C ARG A 494 36.55 -10.07 29.12
N LEU A 495 36.87 -9.72 27.88
CA LEU A 495 36.35 -10.38 26.68
C LEU A 495 37.26 -11.50 26.19
N ASP A 496 36.67 -12.56 25.65
CA ASP A 496 37.39 -13.62 24.94
C ASP A 496 37.86 -13.15 23.55
N SER A 497 38.72 -13.93 22.89
CA SER A 497 39.27 -13.57 21.56
C SER A 497 38.19 -13.40 20.49
N THR A 498 37.12 -14.20 20.56
CA THR A 498 36.00 -14.13 19.61
C THR A 498 35.20 -12.84 19.78
N ALA A 499 34.96 -12.42 21.03
CA ALA A 499 34.30 -11.17 21.35
C ALA A 499 35.14 -9.97 20.90
N LEU A 500 36.46 -9.99 21.14
CA LEU A 500 37.37 -8.94 20.67
C LEU A 500 37.36 -8.82 19.14
N GLN A 501 37.42 -9.95 18.43
CA GLN A 501 37.31 -9.99 16.96
C GLN A 501 35.97 -9.41 16.48
N ALA A 502 34.86 -9.77 17.12
CA ALA A 502 33.54 -9.21 16.78
C ALA A 502 33.49 -7.69 16.98
N LEU A 503 34.08 -7.16 18.06
CA LEU A 503 34.15 -5.72 18.27
C LEU A 503 35.04 -5.01 17.24
N GLU A 504 36.12 -5.64 16.79
CA GLU A 504 36.96 -5.12 15.70
C GLU A 504 36.20 -5.06 14.37
N LEU A 505 35.46 -6.12 14.04
CA LEU A 505 34.61 -6.17 12.84
C LEU A 505 33.52 -5.09 12.87
N LEU A 506 32.87 -4.89 14.02
CA LEU A 506 31.87 -3.83 14.17
C LEU A 506 32.50 -2.43 14.10
N ARG A 507 33.68 -2.23 14.68
CA ARG A 507 34.40 -0.95 14.61
C ARG A 507 34.83 -0.61 13.18
N ALA A 508 35.21 -1.62 12.40
CA ALA A 508 35.62 -1.47 11.01
C ALA A 508 34.44 -1.38 10.02
N TRP A 509 33.19 -1.55 10.49
CA TRP A 509 32.01 -1.51 9.63
C TRP A 509 31.83 -0.13 8.98
N ASP A 510 31.63 -0.13 7.67
CA ASP A 510 31.45 1.05 6.84
C ASP A 510 30.03 1.64 6.89
N GLN A 511 29.18 1.13 7.79
CA GLN A 511 27.76 1.48 7.94
C GLN A 511 26.87 1.04 6.79
N ARG A 512 27.35 0.17 5.90
CA ARG A 512 26.54 -0.31 4.78
C ARG A 512 25.88 -1.64 5.14
N ALA A 513 24.56 -1.69 5.03
CA ALA A 513 23.76 -2.89 5.22
C ALA A 513 23.75 -3.78 3.96
N THR A 514 24.93 -4.10 3.41
CA THR A 514 25.03 -5.05 2.30
C THR A 514 24.65 -6.46 2.77
N ALA A 515 24.22 -7.31 1.83
CA ALA A 515 23.81 -8.68 2.12
C ALA A 515 24.91 -9.49 2.85
N ASP A 516 26.18 -9.27 2.52
CA ASP A 516 27.33 -9.93 3.12
C ASP A 516 27.90 -9.22 4.37
N SER A 517 27.28 -8.12 4.81
CA SER A 517 27.79 -7.30 5.90
C SER A 517 27.77 -8.05 7.25
N ILE A 518 28.95 -8.22 7.83
CA ILE A 518 29.12 -8.75 9.19
C ILE A 518 28.78 -7.67 10.23
N GLY A 519 29.21 -6.43 9.97
CA GLY A 519 28.98 -5.30 10.85
C GLY A 519 27.50 -5.03 11.08
N THR A 520 26.66 -5.20 10.04
CA THR A 520 25.20 -5.06 10.14
C THR A 520 24.59 -6.13 11.03
N SER A 521 24.98 -7.40 10.89
CA SER A 521 24.50 -8.47 11.80
C SER A 521 24.83 -8.16 13.26
N LEU A 522 26.07 -7.74 13.52
CA LEU A 522 26.53 -7.37 14.86
C LEU A 522 25.74 -6.18 15.40
N PHE A 523 25.58 -5.14 14.60
CA PHE A 523 24.86 -3.93 14.97
C PHE A 523 23.37 -4.19 15.25
N GLN A 524 22.66 -4.86 14.34
CA GLN A 524 21.22 -5.11 14.45
C GLN A 524 20.88 -6.05 15.62
N VAL A 525 21.65 -7.14 15.80
CA VAL A 525 21.43 -8.07 16.92
C VAL A 525 21.77 -7.41 18.25
N TRP A 526 22.86 -6.65 18.33
CA TRP A 526 23.22 -5.99 19.59
C TRP A 526 22.20 -4.91 19.96
N SER A 527 21.76 -4.11 19.00
CA SER A 527 20.68 -3.14 19.21
C SER A 527 19.39 -3.80 19.73
N SER A 528 19.12 -5.06 19.37
CA SER A 528 17.96 -5.82 19.85
C SER A 528 18.07 -6.30 21.31
N TYR A 529 19.30 -6.60 21.79
CA TYR A 529 19.54 -7.05 23.17
C TYR A 529 19.87 -5.90 24.14
N GLY A 530 20.08 -4.68 23.63
CA GLY A 530 20.41 -3.50 24.42
C GLY A 530 21.90 -3.33 24.73
N ARG A 531 22.24 -2.19 25.33
CA ARG A 531 23.63 -1.77 25.61
C ARG A 531 24.28 -2.61 26.73
N GLY A 532 25.62 -2.54 26.82
CA GLY A 532 26.40 -3.11 27.91
C GLY A 532 26.84 -4.56 27.69
N LEU A 533 27.64 -5.07 28.64
CA LEU A 533 28.22 -6.42 28.56
C LEU A 533 27.16 -7.53 28.48
N GLY A 534 26.01 -7.35 29.12
CA GLY A 534 24.89 -8.29 29.05
C GLY A 534 24.33 -8.44 27.64
N GLY A 535 24.07 -7.31 26.96
CA GLY A 535 23.60 -7.30 25.58
C GLY A 535 24.62 -7.86 24.60
N LEU A 536 25.91 -7.53 24.76
CA LEU A 536 26.98 -8.11 23.96
C LEU A 536 27.07 -9.64 24.15
N THR A 537 26.98 -10.12 25.39
CA THR A 537 27.04 -11.56 25.68
C THR A 537 25.89 -12.32 25.00
N GLN A 538 24.67 -11.79 25.05
CA GLN A 538 23.52 -12.37 24.37
C GLN A 538 23.68 -12.33 22.84
N THR A 539 24.19 -11.23 22.30
CA THR A 539 24.49 -11.07 20.86
C THR A 539 25.46 -12.13 20.37
N LEU A 540 26.61 -12.28 21.04
CA LEU A 540 27.62 -13.25 20.64
C LEU A 540 27.12 -14.69 20.82
N GLY A 541 26.37 -14.97 21.89
CA GLY A 541 25.75 -16.27 22.11
C GLY A 541 24.78 -16.63 20.98
N PHE A 542 23.90 -15.69 20.60
CA PHE A 542 22.96 -15.85 19.50
C PHE A 542 23.67 -16.08 18.17
N LEU A 543 24.62 -15.21 17.80
CA LEU A 543 25.32 -15.30 16.52
C LEU A 543 26.15 -16.59 16.41
N ARG A 544 26.84 -17.01 17.50
CA ARG A 544 27.55 -18.28 17.55
C ARG A 544 26.61 -19.47 17.32
N GLN A 545 25.47 -19.48 18.01
CA GLN A 545 24.48 -20.55 17.89
C GLN A 545 23.87 -20.60 16.49
N ARG A 546 23.56 -19.43 15.90
CA ARG A 546 22.82 -19.33 14.64
C ARG A 546 23.71 -19.52 13.42
N LEU A 547 24.93 -18.97 13.43
CA LEU A 547 25.78 -18.83 12.25
C LEU A 547 27.11 -19.58 12.33
N GLY A 548 27.50 -20.03 13.52
CA GLY A 548 28.74 -20.76 13.79
C GLY A 548 29.74 -19.95 14.63
N PRO A 549 30.85 -20.57 15.07
CA PRO A 549 31.75 -19.98 16.07
C PRO A 549 32.62 -18.82 15.55
N ASP A 550 32.78 -18.69 14.24
CA ASP A 550 33.66 -17.69 13.61
C ASP A 550 32.88 -16.40 13.24
N PRO A 551 33.19 -15.26 13.90
CA PRO A 551 32.58 -13.96 13.60
C PRO A 551 32.72 -13.52 12.14
N ALA A 552 33.77 -13.96 11.43
CA ALA A 552 33.98 -13.60 10.03
C ALA A 552 32.92 -14.19 9.07
N THR A 553 32.07 -15.09 9.56
CA THR A 553 31.03 -15.75 8.77
C THR A 553 29.62 -15.22 9.06
N TRP A 554 29.48 -14.23 9.95
CA TRP A 554 28.19 -13.73 10.46
C TRP A 554 27.50 -12.74 9.51
N ARG A 555 27.29 -13.15 8.26
CA ARG A 555 26.70 -12.31 7.20
C ARG A 555 25.24 -11.96 7.45
N TRP A 556 24.85 -10.75 7.04
CA TRP A 556 23.49 -10.21 7.22
C TRP A 556 22.41 -11.05 6.53
N ASP A 557 22.67 -11.51 5.31
CA ASP A 557 21.77 -12.32 4.50
C ASP A 557 21.44 -13.71 5.06
N ARG A 558 22.13 -14.14 6.12
CA ARG A 558 21.80 -15.36 6.87
C ARG A 558 20.83 -15.11 8.03
N LEU A 559 20.60 -13.86 8.38
CA LEU A 559 19.68 -13.42 9.44
C LEU A 559 18.49 -12.64 8.89
N HIS A 560 18.65 -12.02 7.73
CA HIS A 560 17.70 -11.13 7.10
C HIS A 560 17.29 -11.59 5.71
N ALA A 561 15.98 -11.65 5.48
CA ALA A 561 15.42 -12.00 4.19
C ALA A 561 13.99 -11.47 4.06
N ALA A 562 13.62 -11.12 2.82
CA ALA A 562 12.23 -10.81 2.49
C ALA A 562 11.39 -12.08 2.45
N VAL A 563 10.24 -12.03 3.09
CA VAL A 563 9.22 -13.07 3.02
C VAL A 563 7.94 -12.38 2.61
N LEU A 564 7.37 -12.80 1.48
CA LEU A 564 6.16 -12.23 0.88
C LEU A 564 5.01 -13.19 1.16
N PRO A 565 4.34 -13.07 2.33
CA PRO A 565 3.28 -13.97 2.74
C PRO A 565 2.09 -13.89 1.80
N HIS A 566 1.52 -15.06 1.53
CA HIS A 566 0.16 -15.16 1.00
C HIS A 566 -0.84 -15.18 2.17
N GLU A 567 -1.97 -14.49 2.06
CA GLU A 567 -2.99 -14.44 3.13
C GLU A 567 -3.49 -15.85 3.52
N LEU A 568 -3.49 -16.79 2.57
CA LEU A 568 -3.82 -18.21 2.78
C LEU A 568 -2.64 -19.12 3.17
N ALA A 569 -1.47 -18.57 3.53
CA ALA A 569 -0.30 -19.35 3.93
C ALA A 569 -0.55 -20.30 5.12
N ARG A 570 -1.53 -19.99 5.97
CA ARG A 570 -1.99 -20.87 7.06
C ARG A 570 -2.66 -22.16 6.59
N LEU A 571 -3.19 -22.17 5.37
CA LEU A 571 -3.83 -23.33 4.74
C LEU A 571 -2.86 -24.04 3.81
N ASP A 572 -2.05 -23.27 3.08
CA ASP A 572 -0.99 -23.78 2.21
C ASP A 572 0.22 -22.84 2.25
N PRO A 573 1.27 -23.16 3.04
CA PRO A 573 2.46 -22.33 3.15
C PRO A 573 3.21 -22.13 1.82
N ALA A 574 3.04 -23.05 0.85
CA ALA A 574 3.72 -22.99 -0.45
C ALA A 574 3.24 -21.83 -1.33
N LEU A 575 2.15 -21.15 -0.95
CA LEU A 575 1.67 -19.95 -1.62
C LEU A 575 2.55 -18.72 -1.31
N SER A 576 3.31 -18.72 -0.21
CA SER A 576 4.19 -17.59 0.10
C SER A 576 5.48 -17.65 -0.72
N VAL A 577 6.03 -16.48 -1.05
CA VAL A 577 7.31 -16.36 -1.77
C VAL A 577 8.43 -16.00 -0.79
N GLY A 578 9.60 -16.60 -0.99
CA GLY A 578 10.77 -16.42 -0.15
C GLY A 578 10.99 -17.56 0.86
N PRO A 579 11.96 -17.43 1.78
CA PRO A 579 12.77 -16.23 2.03
C PRO A 579 13.70 -15.88 0.85
N LEU A 580 13.75 -14.59 0.51
CA LEU A 580 14.68 -14.03 -0.47
C LEU A 580 15.76 -13.23 0.28
N PRO A 581 17.05 -13.62 0.21
CA PRO A 581 18.15 -12.86 0.81
C PRO A 581 18.14 -11.40 0.35
N ARG A 582 18.24 -10.46 1.29
CA ARG A 582 18.11 -9.03 1.04
C ARG A 582 19.13 -8.21 1.81
N GLN A 583 19.60 -7.15 1.15
CA GLN A 583 20.34 -6.06 1.77
C GLN A 583 19.37 -5.03 2.38
N GLY A 584 19.93 -4.01 3.02
CA GLY A 584 19.18 -2.91 3.63
C GLY A 584 18.77 -3.19 5.07
N ASP A 585 18.34 -2.12 5.76
CA ASP A 585 17.70 -2.17 7.07
C ASP A 585 16.51 -1.20 7.12
N GLY A 586 15.93 -0.92 8.30
CA GLY A 586 14.78 -0.01 8.42
C GLY A 586 15.06 1.45 8.02
N HIS A 587 16.31 1.88 7.91
CA HIS A 587 16.72 3.28 7.73
C HIS A 587 17.37 3.58 6.38
N THR A 588 17.74 2.55 5.62
CA THR A 588 18.39 2.69 4.31
C THR A 588 17.43 3.24 3.22
N VAL A 589 17.99 3.71 2.09
CA VAL A 589 17.21 4.10 0.92
C VAL A 589 16.55 2.88 0.27
N ASP A 590 17.26 1.75 0.24
CA ASP A 590 16.72 0.43 -0.03
C ASP A 590 16.28 -0.23 1.29
N PRO A 591 15.07 0.01 1.83
CA PRO A 591 14.76 -0.47 3.16
C PRO A 591 14.50 -1.97 3.20
N GLY A 592 15.05 -2.59 4.24
CA GLY A 592 14.85 -3.96 4.67
C GLY A 592 14.47 -4.02 6.14
N PRO A 593 13.33 -3.45 6.56
CA PRO A 593 12.94 -3.52 7.95
C PRO A 593 12.55 -4.94 8.33
N GLY A 594 13.04 -5.40 9.47
CA GLY A 594 12.50 -6.58 10.12
C GLY A 594 12.43 -6.34 11.61
N GLN A 595 11.23 -6.47 12.18
CA GLN A 595 11.12 -6.54 13.63
C GLN A 595 11.89 -7.79 14.10
N ALA A 596 12.83 -7.59 15.02
CA ALA A 596 13.66 -8.67 15.51
C ALA A 596 12.79 -9.71 16.25
N ASP A 597 12.67 -10.90 15.67
CA ASP A 597 12.22 -12.11 16.36
C ASP A 597 13.37 -13.11 16.33
N LEU A 598 14.26 -12.99 17.32
CA LEU A 598 15.46 -13.83 17.41
C LEU A 598 15.15 -15.31 17.66
N SER A 599 13.87 -15.68 17.86
CA SER A 599 13.43 -17.08 17.92
C SER A 599 12.98 -17.64 16.56
N ALA A 600 12.72 -16.77 15.58
CA ALA A 600 12.22 -17.16 14.28
C ALA A 600 13.29 -17.77 13.36
N PRO A 601 12.89 -18.59 12.37
CA PRO A 601 13.81 -19.07 11.33
C PRO A 601 14.48 -17.94 10.54
N VAL A 602 13.79 -16.83 10.32
CA VAL A 602 14.34 -15.59 9.73
C VAL A 602 14.25 -14.49 10.79
N PRO A 603 15.32 -14.27 11.59
CA PRO A 603 15.28 -13.39 12.75
C PRO A 603 14.91 -11.94 12.45
N PHE A 604 15.38 -11.44 11.31
CA PHE A 604 15.05 -10.12 10.78
C PHE A 604 14.27 -10.32 9.49
N ARG A 605 13.02 -10.74 9.63
CA ARG A 605 12.15 -10.96 8.49
C ARG A 605 11.73 -9.61 7.90
N GLN A 606 12.03 -9.39 6.63
CA GLN A 606 11.47 -8.28 5.87
C GLN A 606 10.07 -8.63 5.36
N ASP A 607 9.06 -7.95 5.87
CA ASP A 607 7.65 -8.04 5.44
C ASP A 607 7.09 -6.70 4.96
N PHE A 608 7.95 -5.68 4.87
CA PHE A 608 7.63 -4.36 4.36
C PHE A 608 8.79 -3.83 3.50
N GLY A 609 8.50 -3.09 2.43
CA GLY A 609 9.54 -2.51 1.57
C GLY A 609 9.04 -2.21 0.16
N ALA A 610 9.95 -1.94 -0.77
CA ALA A 610 9.63 -1.66 -2.16
C ALA A 610 8.85 -2.81 -2.82
N VAL A 611 7.55 -2.61 -3.09
CA VAL A 611 6.72 -3.63 -3.77
C VAL A 611 6.91 -3.65 -5.28
N LEU A 612 7.44 -2.55 -5.80
CA LEU A 612 7.92 -2.40 -7.16
C LEU A 612 9.04 -1.37 -7.15
N ARG A 613 9.78 -1.31 -8.26
CA ARG A 613 10.66 -0.19 -8.55
C ARG A 613 10.49 0.22 -10.00
N LEU A 614 10.39 1.53 -10.25
CA LEU A 614 10.31 2.15 -11.56
C LEU A 614 11.47 3.13 -11.74
N LEU A 615 12.13 3.05 -12.89
CA LEU A 615 13.09 4.01 -13.40
C LEU A 615 12.61 4.43 -14.79
N ALA A 616 12.35 5.72 -15.00
CA ALA A 616 11.78 6.20 -16.25
C ALA A 616 12.54 7.42 -16.77
N GLU A 617 12.91 7.37 -18.04
CA GLU A 617 13.21 8.56 -18.82
C GLU A 617 11.91 9.05 -19.48
N VAL A 618 11.60 10.34 -19.38
CA VAL A 618 10.35 10.87 -19.95
C VAL A 618 10.36 10.72 -21.46
N GLY A 619 9.40 9.96 -22.00
CA GLY A 619 9.29 9.62 -23.42
C GLY A 619 10.44 8.79 -24.02
N GLY A 620 11.29 8.20 -23.17
CA GLY A 620 12.46 7.40 -23.55
C GLY A 620 12.42 5.99 -23.00
N ASP A 621 13.55 5.47 -22.53
CA ASP A 621 13.63 4.14 -21.91
C ASP A 621 13.01 4.10 -20.51
N ALA A 622 12.50 2.94 -20.10
CA ALA A 622 12.09 2.69 -18.73
C ALA A 622 12.46 1.27 -18.29
N ARG A 623 12.65 1.11 -16.98
CA ARG A 623 12.94 -0.17 -16.34
C ARG A 623 12.10 -0.32 -15.09
N ALA A 624 11.62 -1.53 -14.85
CA ALA A 624 10.92 -1.82 -13.62
C ALA A 624 11.15 -3.25 -13.14
N VAL A 625 10.68 -3.51 -11.93
CA VAL A 625 10.64 -4.86 -11.35
C VAL A 625 9.55 -4.90 -10.27
N LEU A 626 8.79 -5.98 -10.20
CA LEU A 626 7.87 -6.28 -9.11
C LEU A 626 8.57 -7.14 -8.04
N ALA A 627 8.18 -6.99 -6.77
CA ALA A 627 8.74 -7.82 -5.68
C ALA A 627 8.42 -9.32 -5.82
N VAL A 628 7.40 -9.65 -6.61
CA VAL A 628 6.92 -11.00 -6.92
C VAL A 628 6.72 -11.12 -8.43
N GLY A 629 5.62 -11.70 -8.91
CA GLY A 629 5.26 -11.68 -10.33
C GLY A 629 4.00 -10.88 -10.62
N GLU A 630 3.55 -10.94 -11.85
CA GLU A 630 2.43 -10.16 -12.38
C GLU A 630 1.06 -10.62 -11.85
N THR A 631 0.90 -11.91 -11.54
CA THR A 631 -0.39 -12.51 -11.22
C THR A 631 -0.46 -13.12 -9.82
N GLY A 632 -1.67 -13.17 -9.27
CA GLY A 632 -2.00 -13.88 -8.05
C GLY A 632 -2.34 -15.35 -8.26
N ASP A 633 -2.40 -15.86 -9.50
CA ASP A 633 -2.66 -17.28 -9.75
C ASP A 633 -1.41 -18.14 -9.47
N PRO A 634 -1.43 -19.01 -8.43
CA PRO A 634 -0.28 -19.84 -8.07
C PRO A 634 0.13 -20.87 -9.13
N SER A 635 -0.72 -21.10 -10.15
CA SER A 635 -0.41 -22.00 -11.26
C SER A 635 0.30 -21.31 -12.43
N SER A 636 0.37 -19.98 -12.42
CA SER A 636 0.99 -19.21 -13.49
C SER A 636 2.52 -19.19 -13.37
N PRO A 637 3.28 -19.24 -14.49
CA PRO A 637 4.72 -18.99 -14.47
C PRO A 637 5.06 -17.58 -13.97
N HIS A 638 4.14 -16.62 -14.09
CA HIS A 638 4.33 -15.22 -13.67
C HIS A 638 3.85 -14.95 -12.23
N TYR A 639 3.80 -15.98 -11.38
CA TYR A 639 3.43 -15.83 -9.97
C TYR A 639 4.54 -15.14 -9.16
N ALA A 640 5.81 -15.50 -9.42
CA ALA A 640 6.97 -15.06 -8.64
C ALA A 640 8.26 -14.89 -9.45
N ASP A 641 8.15 -14.79 -10.78
CA ASP A 641 9.26 -14.80 -11.73
C ASP A 641 10.21 -13.58 -11.65
N GLN A 642 9.77 -12.46 -11.06
CA GLN A 642 10.63 -11.28 -10.88
C GLN A 642 11.26 -11.20 -9.48
N GLY A 643 10.85 -12.03 -8.51
CA GLY A 643 11.26 -11.88 -7.10
C GLY A 643 12.77 -11.96 -6.85
N THR A 644 13.49 -12.83 -7.57
CA THR A 644 14.96 -12.91 -7.46
C THR A 644 15.64 -11.66 -8.03
N MET A 645 15.14 -11.17 -9.18
CA MET A 645 15.62 -9.94 -9.81
C MET A 645 15.43 -8.74 -8.89
N TRP A 646 14.23 -8.61 -8.31
CA TRP A 646 13.92 -7.57 -7.34
C TRP A 646 14.84 -7.62 -6.11
N ALA A 647 15.03 -8.81 -5.53
CA ALA A 647 15.85 -8.96 -4.33
C ALA A 647 17.30 -8.55 -4.56
N GLN A 648 17.78 -8.70 -5.79
CA GLN A 648 19.12 -8.33 -6.25
C GLN A 648 19.22 -6.90 -6.79
N ASN A 649 18.17 -6.07 -6.65
CA ASN A 649 18.12 -4.71 -7.20
C ASN A 649 18.32 -4.66 -8.72
N GLN A 650 17.86 -5.68 -9.43
CA GLN A 650 17.89 -5.76 -10.90
C GLN A 650 16.53 -5.33 -11.46
N TYR A 651 16.52 -5.01 -12.76
CA TYR A 651 15.33 -4.49 -13.44
C TYR A 651 15.20 -5.12 -14.81
N ARG A 652 13.95 -5.32 -15.25
CA ARG A 652 13.64 -5.57 -16.66
C ARG A 652 13.42 -4.25 -17.38
N THR A 653 13.71 -4.24 -18.67
CA THR A 653 13.37 -3.13 -19.56
C THR A 653 11.89 -3.21 -19.92
N LEU A 654 11.19 -2.07 -19.84
CA LEU A 654 9.81 -1.96 -20.28
C LEU A 654 9.76 -1.86 -21.80
N ALA A 655 8.72 -2.44 -22.41
CA ALA A 655 8.51 -2.29 -23.84
C ALA A 655 8.31 -0.79 -24.21
N PRO A 656 8.65 -0.38 -25.44
CA PRO A 656 8.39 0.98 -25.90
C PRO A 656 6.89 1.33 -25.76
N LEU A 657 6.59 2.59 -25.45
CA LEU A 657 5.21 3.07 -25.34
C LEU A 657 4.45 2.84 -26.67
N GLY A 658 3.22 2.34 -26.57
CA GLY A 658 2.40 2.00 -27.74
C GLY A 658 2.82 0.75 -28.49
N SER A 659 3.92 0.08 -28.09
CA SER A 659 4.35 -1.15 -28.75
C SER A 659 3.42 -2.31 -28.44
N ARG A 660 3.30 -3.22 -29.40
CA ARG A 660 2.60 -4.50 -29.26
C ARG A 660 3.64 -5.59 -28.99
N PRO A 661 3.69 -6.16 -27.77
CA PRO A 661 4.64 -7.23 -27.47
C PRO A 661 4.35 -8.50 -28.28
N ASN A 662 5.39 -9.31 -28.48
CA ASN A 662 5.28 -10.62 -29.11
C ASN A 662 4.81 -11.65 -28.09
N GLY A 663 3.53 -11.68 -27.76
CA GLY A 663 2.98 -12.71 -26.88
C GLY A 663 1.51 -13.02 -27.13
N GLY A 664 0.88 -13.69 -26.16
CA GLY A 664 -0.49 -14.16 -26.29
C GLY A 664 -1.48 -13.00 -26.47
N VAL A 665 -2.36 -13.11 -27.47
CA VAL A 665 -3.39 -12.11 -27.76
C VAL A 665 -4.76 -12.67 -27.39
N THR A 666 -5.45 -12.00 -26.47
CA THR A 666 -6.87 -12.22 -26.19
C THR A 666 -7.68 -11.11 -26.85
N VAL A 667 -8.53 -11.47 -27.80
CA VAL A 667 -9.37 -10.52 -28.54
C VAL A 667 -10.77 -10.50 -27.91
N LEU A 668 -11.20 -9.33 -27.44
CA LEU A 668 -12.51 -9.08 -26.85
C LEU A 668 -13.40 -8.48 -27.94
N ARG A 669 -14.42 -9.25 -28.37
CA ARG A 669 -15.34 -8.90 -29.46
C ARG A 669 -16.81 -9.19 -29.09
N PRO A 670 -17.77 -8.53 -29.78
CA PRO A 670 -19.23 -8.74 -29.64
C PRO A 670 -19.70 -10.19 -29.67
#